data_AF-F0XTW3-F1
#
_entry.id   AF-F0XTW3-F1
#
_cell.length_a   1.000
_cell.length_b   1.000
_cell.length_c   1.000
_cell.angle_alpha   90.00
_cell.angle_beta   90.00
_cell.angle_gamma   90.00
#
_symmetry.space_group_name_H-M   'P 1'
#
loop_
_entity.id
_entity.type
_entity.pdbx_description
1 polymer ?
#
loop_
_entity_poly.entity_id
_entity_poly.type
_entity_poly.pdbx_seq_one_letter_code
_entity_poly.pdbx_strand_id
1 'polypeptide(L)'
;MAAKTGAAAAPHEIFDTILLLDFGSQTSHLILRGLRSLNVFCEIMPCTTKIKDLTWKPKGIILSGSPASVTDAGAPHVDPAIFDLGVPILGICYGCQELSWREVSDSVAPGKAREYGHTDLTIFKVDGPDHSNKLFEGLGESMHVYMSHDDKLIKLPNNYAVIASSQNSEYAGIVHKTKPIYGIQFHPEVEHTPRGIDLLKNFAVSICKAQQHWVMSDFIEHAIASIRERVGDKAQVIGAVSGGVDSTVVARLMKEAIGDRFHAVLVDNGVMRLNECADVKKALQEHLGINLTIIDGGALFLGRLKGVTEPETKRKIIGGTFIDLFEEEAIRIEKAAENTANAGKVEFFVQGTLYPDVIESLSLNTNNTVKTHHNVGGLPARMMNGQGLKLIEPLRELFKDEVRAFGRKLGIPDDLVMRHPFPGPGIAIRIIGEVTPERVEIARKADHIFISMIKEAGIYDKIAQAYAGLDSNRAVGVMGDARVYGYIIILRAVMSTNFMTAEPYPFDFSFLTQVSRRIINEVPGVARVTYDITSKPPESPESSGYLTRTRQRHPIPLTLPLIQQCILCYGRTCKHAESPFPVLCFLGPPTSTLQLADMDGGQKDVIVPSLETVSEVLANVVTTAKAEAAKGPGSTYRRPNLVPVYGQISSDLITPSAAYLKVSAHSGSKHSFLFESAATERVGRYSFLAAGPRKVLETGPGFGEACDPLPGLEVELSRFVVAHVPGLQLPPLAGGAVGYVSYDCVRYFEPKTARPLKDVLKIPESQFCFYDTIVAFDRFFGIIKVITYLQLDAVAQDSTTGTYEAAAVAAEYRRATGVIRALIDVLNGPTIPLPEQKEVVLGREYTSNVGQAGYMSHVARLKKHIEAGDIIQAVPSQRFARPTDLHPFNVYRHLRTVNPSPYLFYIDCGGRPQIVGASPELLVKTEGGRVVTHPIAGTVKRGRTPEEDTALAEELRQSLKDRAEHVMLCDLARNDVTRVCDPRETRVDRLMVVEKFSHVQHLVSQVSGVLRPGCSRFDAFRSIFPAGTVSGAPKVRAMELIAELEGEKRGVYAGAVGYFGYNGVAADGVTPVDGQMDTCIALRTMVLADGVAYLQAGGGIVFDSDEYDEWVETMNKLGANMHCITSAEQLYARRQQGE
;
A
#
# COMPACT_ATOMS: atom_id res chain seq x y z
N MET A 1 11.41 23.83 -53.47
CA MET A 1 10.80 22.59 -52.96
C MET A 1 9.88 22.97 -51.82
N ALA A 2 8.61 22.58 -51.88
CA ALA A 2 7.57 22.99 -50.96
C ALA A 2 7.91 22.63 -49.50
N ALA A 3 7.73 23.58 -48.60
CA ALA A 3 7.80 23.38 -47.16
C ALA A 3 6.77 22.31 -46.76
N LYS A 4 7.25 21.20 -46.17
CA LYS A 4 6.37 20.24 -45.52
C LYS A 4 5.72 20.94 -44.33
N THR A 5 4.40 20.90 -44.34
CA THR A 5 3.42 21.38 -43.37
C THR A 5 3.63 20.82 -41.95
N GLY A 6 3.69 21.74 -40.98
CA GLY A 6 2.77 21.76 -39.82
C GLY A 6 2.96 20.75 -38.70
N ALA A 7 4.14 20.66 -38.09
CA ALA A 7 4.29 20.13 -36.73
C ALA A 7 5.24 21.02 -35.92
N ALA A 8 4.85 21.43 -34.72
CA ALA A 8 5.74 22.06 -33.76
C ALA A 8 6.91 21.11 -33.46
N ALA A 9 8.13 21.57 -33.75
CA ALA A 9 9.34 20.77 -33.58
C ALA A 9 9.49 20.35 -32.11
N ALA A 10 9.77 19.08 -31.85
CA ALA A 10 9.98 18.59 -30.49
C ALA A 10 11.26 19.24 -29.89
N PRO A 11 11.37 19.40 -28.56
CA PRO A 11 12.53 20.07 -27.95
C PRO A 11 13.88 19.46 -28.36
N HIS A 12 13.95 18.14 -28.55
CA HIS A 12 15.16 17.47 -29.00
C HIS A 12 15.54 17.75 -30.47
N GLU A 13 14.63 18.33 -31.26
CA GLU A 13 14.90 18.82 -32.62
C GLU A 13 15.47 20.26 -32.61
N ILE A 14 15.29 20.97 -31.49
CA ILE A 14 15.68 22.36 -31.30
C ILE A 14 16.99 22.43 -30.51
N PHE A 15 17.12 21.60 -29.48
CA PHE A 15 18.25 21.59 -28.56
C PHE A 15 19.12 20.34 -28.72
N ASP A 16 20.44 20.53 -28.68
CA ASP A 16 21.37 19.45 -28.40
C ASP A 16 20.97 18.70 -27.12
N THR A 17 20.64 17.42 -27.27
CA THR A 17 19.99 16.63 -26.23
C THR A 17 20.88 15.49 -25.74
N ILE A 18 21.01 15.38 -24.41
CA ILE A 18 21.55 14.21 -23.73
C ILE A 18 20.41 13.26 -23.34
N LEU A 19 20.53 11.99 -23.74
CA LEU A 19 19.55 10.96 -23.39
C LEU A 19 19.95 10.30 -22.06
N LEU A 20 19.08 10.36 -21.05
CA LEU A 20 19.27 9.64 -19.79
C LEU A 20 18.38 8.40 -19.78
N LEU A 21 19.00 7.22 -19.74
CA LEU A 21 18.32 5.93 -19.62
C LEU A 21 18.23 5.53 -18.14
N ASP A 22 17.01 5.50 -17.62
CA ASP A 22 16.73 5.26 -16.20
C ASP A 22 16.51 3.77 -15.89
N PHE A 23 17.38 3.21 -15.04
CA PHE A 23 17.29 1.85 -14.51
C PHE A 23 16.50 1.76 -13.18
N GLY A 24 15.83 2.85 -12.78
CA GLY A 24 14.99 2.93 -11.60
C GLY A 24 15.70 3.49 -10.37
N SER A 25 16.74 4.33 -10.55
CA SER A 25 17.37 5.03 -9.41
C SER A 25 16.46 6.11 -8.85
N GLN A 26 16.45 6.25 -7.53
CA GLN A 26 15.78 7.35 -6.85
C GLN A 26 16.39 8.72 -7.20
N THR A 27 17.65 8.76 -7.67
CA THR A 27 18.40 9.99 -7.98
C THR A 27 18.43 10.38 -9.46
N SER A 28 17.81 9.61 -10.37
CA SER A 28 17.89 9.88 -11.83
C SER A 28 17.44 11.30 -12.22
N HIS A 29 16.43 11.83 -11.54
CA HIS A 29 15.95 13.21 -11.74
C HIS A 29 17.00 14.28 -11.37
N LEU A 30 17.94 13.98 -10.46
CA LEU A 30 19.02 14.90 -10.08
C LEU A 30 20.08 15.01 -11.19
N ILE A 31 20.36 13.93 -11.93
CA ILE A 31 21.26 13.97 -13.10
C ILE A 31 20.74 14.98 -14.12
N LEU A 32 19.44 14.89 -14.42
CA LEU A 32 18.80 15.83 -15.33
C LEU A 32 18.88 17.27 -14.79
N ARG A 33 18.61 17.51 -13.50
CA ARG A 33 18.75 18.86 -12.91
C ARG A 33 20.18 19.38 -13.00
N GLY A 34 21.17 18.52 -12.80
CA GLY A 34 22.58 18.85 -12.98
C GLY A 34 22.86 19.33 -14.41
N LEU A 35 22.37 18.62 -15.42
CA LEU A 35 22.50 19.02 -16.83
C LEU A 35 21.75 20.32 -17.16
N ARG A 36 20.54 20.51 -16.62
CA ARG A 36 19.75 21.74 -16.81
C ARG A 36 20.44 22.97 -16.21
N SER A 37 21.09 22.83 -15.05
CA SER A 37 21.88 23.90 -14.43
C SER A 37 23.08 24.35 -15.27
N LEU A 38 23.52 23.50 -16.21
CA LEU A 38 24.58 23.77 -17.18
C LEU A 38 24.03 24.29 -18.52
N ASN A 39 22.73 24.59 -18.59
CA ASN A 39 21.99 24.99 -19.80
C ASN A 39 22.06 23.94 -20.93
N VAL A 40 22.13 22.65 -20.57
CA VAL A 40 22.08 21.53 -21.53
C VAL A 40 20.74 20.81 -21.38
N PHE A 41 20.05 20.58 -22.50
CA PHE A 41 18.79 19.84 -22.49
C PHE A 41 19.04 18.34 -22.31
N CYS A 42 18.19 17.72 -21.51
CA CYS A 42 18.23 16.29 -21.23
C CYS A 42 16.81 15.74 -21.20
N GLU A 43 16.64 14.57 -21.82
CA GLU A 43 15.40 13.81 -21.89
C GLU A 43 15.60 12.46 -21.17
N ILE A 44 14.69 12.11 -20.26
CA ILE A 44 14.74 10.85 -19.50
C ILE A 44 13.82 9.84 -20.16
N MET A 45 14.33 8.63 -20.39
CA MET A 45 13.55 7.51 -20.89
C MET A 45 13.84 6.23 -20.07
N PRO A 46 12.92 5.27 -20.00
CA PRO A 46 13.19 3.97 -19.38
C PRO A 46 14.39 3.29 -20.05
N CYS A 47 15.22 2.58 -19.27
CA CYS A 47 16.37 1.83 -19.81
C CYS A 47 16.00 0.80 -20.88
N THR A 48 14.77 0.30 -20.88
CA THR A 48 14.24 -0.68 -21.86
C THR A 48 13.90 -0.09 -23.23
N THR A 49 13.98 1.24 -23.39
CA THR A 49 13.69 1.95 -24.65
C THR A 49 14.56 1.40 -25.78
N LYS A 50 13.94 0.99 -26.88
CA LYS A 50 14.66 0.47 -28.04
C LYS A 50 15.16 1.63 -28.90
N ILE A 51 16.41 1.55 -29.34
CA ILE A 51 17.04 2.60 -30.15
C ILE A 51 16.33 2.80 -31.48
N LYS A 52 15.77 1.72 -32.05
CA LYS A 52 14.96 1.80 -33.28
C LYS A 52 13.72 2.69 -33.17
N ASP A 53 13.24 2.94 -31.94
CA ASP A 53 12.03 3.72 -31.68
C ASP A 53 12.37 5.22 -31.47
N LEU A 54 13.66 5.58 -31.39
CA LEU A 54 14.10 6.98 -31.35
C LEU A 54 14.05 7.59 -32.74
N THR A 55 13.30 8.69 -32.88
CA THR A 55 13.20 9.48 -34.11
C THR A 55 14.36 10.45 -34.32
N TRP A 56 15.25 10.57 -33.33
CA TRP A 56 16.36 11.53 -33.28
C TRP A 56 17.64 10.87 -32.75
N LYS A 57 18.78 11.54 -32.91
CA LYS A 57 20.09 11.05 -32.45
C LYS A 57 20.61 11.91 -31.29
N PRO A 58 20.84 11.34 -30.10
CA PRO A 58 21.39 12.10 -28.97
C PRO A 58 22.84 12.52 -29.18
N LYS A 59 23.25 13.59 -28.49
CA LYS A 59 24.67 14.00 -28.43
C LYS A 59 25.49 13.11 -27.52
N GLY A 60 24.85 12.51 -26.51
CA GLY A 60 25.45 11.55 -25.58
C GLY A 60 24.37 10.84 -24.77
N ILE A 61 24.75 9.71 -24.18
CA ILE A 61 23.86 8.87 -23.38
C ILE A 61 24.39 8.73 -21.95
N ILE A 62 23.53 8.86 -20.96
CA ILE A 62 23.83 8.56 -19.56
C ILE A 62 23.00 7.34 -19.13
N LEU A 63 23.64 6.37 -18.49
CA LEU A 63 23.03 5.19 -17.88
C LEU A 63 22.97 5.41 -16.36
N SER A 64 21.78 5.48 -15.78
CA SER A 64 21.61 5.77 -14.34
C SER A 64 22.01 4.61 -13.43
N GLY A 65 21.96 4.84 -12.11
CA GLY A 65 21.99 3.78 -11.10
C GLY A 65 20.68 2.96 -11.05
N SER A 66 20.64 1.93 -10.21
CA SER A 66 19.48 1.06 -9.95
C SER A 66 19.57 0.46 -8.55
N PRO A 67 18.45 0.08 -7.90
CA PRO A 67 18.45 -0.77 -6.71
C PRO A 67 18.69 -2.26 -7.02
N ALA A 68 18.67 -2.68 -8.29
CA ALA A 68 18.86 -4.07 -8.69
C ALA A 68 20.34 -4.47 -8.76
N SER A 69 20.63 -5.79 -8.73
CA SER A 69 21.94 -6.32 -9.13
C SER A 69 21.94 -6.60 -10.63
N VAL A 70 23.03 -6.26 -11.34
CA VAL A 70 23.16 -6.53 -12.79
C VAL A 70 23.23 -8.03 -13.11
N THR A 71 23.52 -8.86 -12.11
CA THR A 71 23.67 -10.32 -12.27
C THR A 71 22.36 -11.09 -12.10
N ASP A 72 21.28 -10.43 -11.67
CA ASP A 72 20.00 -11.07 -11.42
C ASP A 72 19.29 -11.46 -12.74
N ALA A 73 18.59 -12.60 -12.74
CA ALA A 73 17.92 -13.13 -13.94
C ALA A 73 16.79 -12.23 -14.50
N GLY A 74 16.33 -11.24 -13.75
CA GLY A 74 15.31 -10.26 -14.14
C GLY A 74 15.81 -8.81 -14.13
N ALA A 75 17.13 -8.61 -14.14
CA ALA A 75 17.73 -7.30 -14.04
C ALA A 75 17.40 -6.41 -15.27
N PRO A 76 17.22 -5.09 -15.07
CA PRO A 76 16.95 -4.17 -16.17
C PRO A 76 18.21 -3.97 -17.04
N HIS A 77 18.11 -4.27 -18.33
CA HIS A 77 19.21 -4.09 -19.29
C HIS A 77 18.83 -3.13 -20.42
N VAL A 78 19.82 -2.40 -20.93
CA VAL A 78 19.64 -1.48 -22.05
C VAL A 78 19.63 -2.18 -23.40
N ASP A 79 19.02 -1.54 -24.41
CA ASP A 79 19.10 -2.03 -25.78
C ASP A 79 20.56 -2.06 -26.27
N PRO A 80 21.13 -3.22 -26.66
CA PRO A 80 22.51 -3.31 -27.12
C PRO A 80 22.87 -2.39 -28.28
N ALA A 81 21.88 -1.95 -29.07
CA ALA A 81 22.06 -1.00 -30.16
C ALA A 81 22.59 0.38 -29.69
N ILE A 82 22.49 0.72 -28.40
CA ILE A 82 23.00 2.00 -27.88
C ILE A 82 24.51 2.16 -28.13
N PHE A 83 25.25 1.04 -28.12
CA PHE A 83 26.70 1.00 -28.22
C PHE A 83 27.22 1.20 -29.66
N ASP A 84 26.33 1.12 -30.64
CA ASP A 84 26.62 1.25 -32.06
C ASP A 84 26.21 2.62 -32.63
N LEU A 85 25.56 3.48 -31.82
CA LEU A 85 25.14 4.83 -32.21
C LEU A 85 26.31 5.79 -32.49
N GLY A 86 27.52 5.46 -32.03
CA GLY A 86 28.71 6.29 -32.21
C GLY A 86 28.66 7.60 -31.44
N VAL A 87 27.98 7.62 -30.28
CA VAL A 87 27.87 8.77 -29.38
C VAL A 87 28.53 8.43 -28.03
N PRO A 88 29.03 9.41 -27.26
CA PRO A 88 29.60 9.14 -25.94
C PRO A 88 28.59 8.57 -24.94
N ILE A 89 29.06 7.70 -24.04
CA ILE A 89 28.24 7.04 -23.02
C ILE A 89 28.87 7.21 -21.64
N LEU A 90 28.07 7.55 -20.63
CA LEU A 90 28.48 7.58 -19.21
C LEU A 90 27.59 6.66 -18.39
N GLY A 91 28.16 5.64 -17.76
CA GLY A 91 27.48 4.77 -16.80
C GLY A 91 27.73 5.18 -15.36
N ILE A 92 26.66 5.36 -14.58
CA ILE A 92 26.71 5.76 -13.17
C ILE A 92 26.22 4.60 -12.29
N CYS A 93 27.06 4.16 -11.34
CA CYS A 93 26.78 3.05 -10.42
C CYS A 93 26.35 1.78 -11.18
N TYR A 94 25.06 1.42 -11.16
CA TYR A 94 24.52 0.31 -11.96
C TYR A 94 24.83 0.44 -13.46
N GLY A 95 24.76 1.66 -14.01
CA GLY A 95 25.14 1.90 -15.40
C GLY A 95 26.61 1.54 -15.67
N CYS A 96 27.52 1.74 -14.71
CA CYS A 96 28.92 1.30 -14.82
C CYS A 96 29.03 -0.23 -14.77
N GLN A 97 28.24 -0.87 -13.91
CA GLN A 97 28.17 -2.33 -13.80
C GLN A 97 27.64 -2.97 -15.08
N GLU A 98 26.59 -2.41 -15.70
CA GLU A 98 26.03 -2.83 -16.99
C GLU A 98 27.08 -2.78 -18.12
N LEU A 99 27.87 -1.70 -18.17
CA LEU A 99 28.96 -1.58 -19.16
C LEU A 99 29.98 -2.71 -19.03
N SER A 100 30.36 -3.05 -17.80
CA SER A 100 31.35 -4.08 -17.51
C SER A 100 30.80 -5.50 -17.71
N TRP A 101 29.60 -5.76 -17.18
CA TRP A 101 28.95 -7.07 -17.23
C TRP A 101 28.67 -7.53 -18.66
N ARG A 102 28.30 -6.60 -19.56
CA ARG A 102 28.06 -6.90 -20.98
C ARG A 102 29.30 -7.44 -21.69
N GLU A 103 30.50 -6.98 -21.33
CA GLU A 103 31.73 -7.48 -21.94
C GLU A 103 32.25 -8.75 -21.26
N VAL A 104 32.13 -8.82 -19.94
CA VAL A 104 32.61 -9.94 -19.12
C VAL A 104 31.55 -10.22 -18.05
N SER A 105 30.81 -11.31 -18.22
CA SER A 105 29.62 -11.63 -17.41
C SER A 105 29.91 -11.86 -15.92
N ASP A 106 31.15 -12.16 -15.53
CA ASP A 106 31.59 -12.36 -14.15
C ASP A 106 32.44 -11.18 -13.61
N SER A 107 32.36 -10.02 -14.27
CA SER A 107 33.11 -8.82 -13.86
C SER A 107 32.51 -8.08 -12.66
N VAL A 108 31.27 -8.38 -12.29
CA VAL A 108 30.54 -7.73 -11.19
C VAL A 108 30.17 -8.78 -10.14
N ALA A 109 30.35 -8.45 -8.86
CA ALA A 109 29.94 -9.30 -7.76
C ALA A 109 29.47 -8.49 -6.53
N PRO A 110 28.67 -9.09 -5.63
CA PRO A 110 28.28 -8.47 -4.37
C PRO A 110 29.51 -8.13 -3.51
N GLY A 111 29.56 -6.90 -2.98
CA GLY A 111 30.61 -6.48 -2.07
C GLY A 111 30.58 -7.24 -0.73
N LYS A 112 31.74 -7.64 -0.20
CA LYS A 112 31.86 -8.27 1.14
C LYS A 112 31.49 -7.33 2.30
N ALA A 113 31.54 -6.02 2.06
CA ALA A 113 31.09 -4.97 2.96
C ALA A 113 30.30 -3.95 2.11
N ARG A 114 29.13 -3.53 2.60
CA ARG A 114 28.31 -2.51 1.95
C ARG A 114 28.98 -1.14 2.11
N GLU A 115 29.28 -0.46 1.01
CA GLU A 115 29.87 0.89 1.04
C GLU A 115 28.78 1.93 0.77
N TYR A 116 28.20 2.44 1.85
CA TYR A 116 27.31 3.59 1.84
C TYR A 116 28.01 4.72 2.57
N GLY A 117 28.39 5.77 1.85
CA GLY A 117 28.95 6.96 2.48
C GLY A 117 30.01 7.69 1.67
N HIS A 118 30.63 8.64 2.38
CA HIS A 118 31.68 9.50 1.88
C HIS A 118 33.01 8.76 1.74
N THR A 119 33.66 8.89 0.59
CA THR A 119 34.98 8.30 0.34
C THR A 119 35.82 9.24 -0.53
N ASP A 120 37.14 9.13 -0.41
CA ASP A 120 38.06 9.87 -1.26
C ASP A 120 38.47 9.02 -2.47
N LEU A 121 38.29 9.60 -3.64
CA LEU A 121 38.64 9.03 -4.93
C LEU A 121 40.04 9.49 -5.34
N THR A 122 40.91 8.57 -5.74
CA THR A 122 42.18 8.88 -6.41
C THR A 122 41.99 8.80 -7.92
N ILE A 123 42.40 9.84 -8.65
CA ILE A 123 42.20 9.96 -10.10
C ILE A 123 43.53 9.70 -10.82
N PHE A 124 43.50 8.87 -11.86
CA PHE A 124 44.67 8.51 -12.65
C PHE A 124 44.58 9.06 -14.06
N LYS A 125 45.75 9.41 -14.62
CA LYS A 125 45.89 9.66 -16.06
C LYS A 125 46.31 8.37 -16.75
N VAL A 126 45.67 8.08 -17.87
CA VAL A 126 45.99 6.93 -18.71
C VAL A 126 46.48 7.38 -20.08
N ASP A 127 47.48 6.70 -20.60
CA ASP A 127 47.93 6.87 -21.99
C ASP A 127 46.90 6.25 -22.93
N GLY A 128 46.45 7.00 -23.93
CA GLY A 128 45.37 6.57 -24.83
C GLY A 128 44.86 7.70 -25.72
N PRO A 129 43.76 7.48 -26.45
CA PRO A 129 43.17 8.51 -27.29
C PRO A 129 42.71 9.73 -26.47
N ASP A 130 42.60 10.88 -27.12
CA ASP A 130 42.29 12.19 -26.49
C ASP A 130 41.12 12.18 -25.51
N HIS A 131 40.13 11.29 -25.66
CA HIS A 131 38.96 11.24 -24.78
C HIS A 131 39.28 10.65 -23.40
N SER A 132 40.33 9.83 -23.26
CA SER A 132 40.53 8.94 -22.11
C SER A 132 40.57 9.68 -20.77
N ASN A 133 41.13 10.89 -20.74
CA ASN A 133 41.31 11.68 -19.51
C ASN A 133 40.31 12.85 -19.38
N LYS A 134 39.38 13.02 -20.34
CA LYS A 134 38.50 14.20 -20.39
C LYS A 134 37.44 14.26 -19.30
N LEU A 135 37.00 13.11 -18.76
CA LEU A 135 35.92 13.08 -17.76
C LEU A 135 36.32 13.80 -16.46
N PHE A 136 37.57 13.61 -16.02
CA PHE A 136 38.11 14.18 -14.78
C PHE A 136 38.98 15.44 -15.00
N GLU A 137 38.97 15.99 -16.21
CA GLU A 137 39.78 17.17 -16.54
C GLU A 137 39.41 18.37 -15.63
N GLY A 138 40.42 18.96 -14.98
CA GLY A 138 40.23 20.10 -14.06
C GLY A 138 39.64 19.76 -12.69
N LEU A 139 39.50 18.47 -12.34
CA LEU A 139 38.96 18.04 -11.03
C LEU A 139 40.03 17.75 -9.97
N GLY A 140 41.31 17.70 -10.37
CA GLY A 140 42.44 17.42 -9.48
C GLY A 140 42.88 15.95 -9.52
N GLU A 141 43.83 15.58 -8.66
CA GLU A 141 44.34 14.20 -8.51
C GLU A 141 43.53 13.39 -7.48
N SER A 142 42.71 14.06 -6.67
CA SER A 142 41.76 13.44 -5.74
C SER A 142 40.45 14.21 -5.66
N MET A 143 39.37 13.50 -5.33
CA MET A 143 38.02 14.06 -5.27
C MET A 143 37.21 13.39 -4.17
N HIS A 144 36.47 14.18 -3.39
CA HIS A 144 35.55 13.64 -2.39
C HIS A 144 34.22 13.27 -3.05
N VAL A 145 33.76 12.03 -2.86
CA VAL A 145 32.58 11.49 -3.54
C VAL A 145 31.67 10.70 -2.60
N TYR A 146 30.41 10.56 -3.00
CA TYR A 146 29.43 9.73 -2.32
C TYR A 146 29.22 8.40 -3.05
N MET A 147 29.61 7.30 -2.40
CA MET A 147 29.40 5.93 -2.87
C MET A 147 28.10 5.36 -2.29
N SER A 148 27.32 4.68 -3.12
CA SER A 148 26.09 4.01 -2.72
C SER A 148 25.83 2.81 -3.62
N HIS A 149 26.54 1.70 -3.37
CA HIS A 149 26.39 0.49 -4.17
C HIS A 149 26.60 -0.78 -3.32
N ASP A 150 25.75 -1.78 -3.54
CA ASP A 150 25.91 -3.13 -2.96
C ASP A 150 26.88 -3.99 -3.78
N ASP A 151 26.79 -3.90 -5.11
CA ASP A 151 27.67 -4.58 -6.05
C ASP A 151 28.86 -3.72 -6.45
N LYS A 152 29.97 -4.36 -6.82
CA LYS A 152 31.14 -3.67 -7.38
C LYS A 152 31.78 -4.47 -8.50
N LEU A 153 32.52 -3.76 -9.36
CA LEU A 153 33.39 -4.40 -10.32
C LEU A 153 34.52 -5.13 -9.56
N ILE A 154 34.70 -6.42 -9.85
CA ILE A 154 35.76 -7.27 -9.33
C ILE A 154 36.78 -7.67 -10.38
N LYS A 155 36.47 -7.45 -11.66
CA LYS A 155 37.39 -7.64 -12.78
C LYS A 155 37.21 -6.51 -13.78
N LEU A 156 38.32 -5.97 -14.28
CA LEU A 156 38.30 -4.98 -15.35
C LEU A 156 38.20 -5.68 -16.73
N PRO A 157 37.23 -5.33 -17.59
CA PRO A 157 37.19 -5.87 -18.95
C PRO A 157 38.39 -5.41 -19.78
N ASN A 158 38.87 -6.26 -20.69
CA ASN A 158 40.12 -6.04 -21.45
C ASN A 158 40.12 -4.72 -22.27
N ASN A 159 38.95 -4.24 -22.69
CA ASN A 159 38.83 -3.01 -23.48
C ASN A 159 38.80 -1.74 -22.64
N TYR A 160 38.87 -1.84 -21.30
CA TYR A 160 38.81 -0.70 -20.39
C TYR A 160 40.14 -0.46 -19.70
N ALA A 161 40.36 0.79 -19.30
CA ALA A 161 41.44 1.24 -18.43
C ALA A 161 40.84 1.92 -17.18
N VAL A 162 41.53 1.82 -16.05
CA VAL A 162 41.13 2.45 -14.79
C VAL A 162 41.55 3.92 -14.81
N ILE A 163 40.61 4.82 -14.54
CA ILE A 163 40.84 6.26 -14.44
C ILE A 163 40.56 6.81 -13.04
N ALA A 164 39.95 6.01 -12.16
CA ALA A 164 39.83 6.34 -10.75
C ALA A 164 39.68 5.11 -9.85
N SER A 165 40.16 5.18 -8.61
CA SER A 165 39.98 4.16 -7.56
C SER A 165 39.68 4.78 -6.18
N SER A 166 39.12 3.98 -5.28
CA SER A 166 38.96 4.30 -3.85
C SER A 166 39.52 3.16 -2.99
N GLN A 167 39.53 3.33 -1.66
CA GLN A 167 40.03 2.32 -0.73
C GLN A 167 39.31 0.96 -0.86
N ASN A 168 38.01 0.95 -1.20
CA ASN A 168 37.18 -0.24 -1.25
C ASN A 168 36.73 -0.63 -2.68
N SER A 169 36.95 0.24 -3.66
CA SER A 169 36.61 0.04 -5.07
C SER A 169 37.82 0.34 -5.98
N GLU A 170 38.50 -0.73 -6.42
CA GLU A 170 39.66 -0.63 -7.32
C GLU A 170 39.30 -0.03 -8.68
N TYR A 171 38.07 -0.28 -9.14
CA TYR A 171 37.53 0.17 -10.43
C TYR A 171 36.44 1.23 -10.25
N ALA A 172 36.71 2.24 -9.42
CA ALA A 172 35.75 3.31 -9.10
C ALA A 172 35.45 4.22 -10.31
N GLY A 173 36.37 4.30 -11.28
CA GLY A 173 36.15 4.93 -12.58
C GLY A 173 36.90 4.19 -13.69
N ILE A 174 36.22 3.90 -14.79
CA ILE A 174 36.75 3.17 -15.95
C ILE A 174 36.46 3.92 -17.26
N VAL A 175 37.32 3.72 -18.26
CA VAL A 175 37.14 4.28 -19.62
C VAL A 175 37.47 3.24 -20.68
N HIS A 176 36.70 3.23 -21.77
CA HIS A 176 36.97 2.36 -22.90
C HIS A 176 38.18 2.89 -23.70
N LYS A 177 39.12 2.00 -24.01
CA LYS A 177 40.42 2.32 -24.64
C LYS A 177 40.32 2.97 -26.01
N THR A 178 39.23 2.73 -26.74
CA THR A 178 39.05 3.24 -28.12
C THR A 178 37.78 4.04 -28.38
N LYS A 179 36.82 4.06 -27.45
CA LYS A 179 35.49 4.69 -27.62
C LYS A 179 35.25 5.65 -26.45
N PRO A 180 34.52 6.76 -26.62
CA PRO A 180 34.21 7.69 -25.55
C PRO A 180 33.12 7.14 -24.60
N ILE A 181 33.39 5.98 -24.00
CA ILE A 181 32.51 5.28 -23.05
C ILE A 181 33.21 5.29 -21.69
N TYR A 182 32.49 5.76 -20.67
CA TYR A 182 33.00 5.94 -19.32
C TYR A 182 32.05 5.27 -18.32
N GLY A 183 32.60 4.75 -17.22
CA GLY A 183 31.83 4.22 -16.09
C GLY A 183 32.37 4.77 -14.78
N ILE A 184 31.49 5.14 -13.85
CA ILE A 184 31.82 5.58 -12.50
C ILE A 184 30.95 4.87 -11.47
N GLN A 185 31.51 4.55 -10.30
CA GLN A 185 30.82 3.79 -9.24
C GLN A 185 30.15 4.68 -8.17
N PHE A 186 30.34 6.00 -8.24
CA PHE A 186 29.76 7.00 -7.35
C PHE A 186 28.70 7.86 -8.05
N HIS A 187 27.91 8.60 -7.27
CA HIS A 187 26.86 9.49 -7.77
C HIS A 187 27.36 10.94 -7.90
N PRO A 188 27.62 11.46 -9.13
CA PRO A 188 28.01 12.86 -9.33
C PRO A 188 26.83 13.85 -9.16
N GLU A 189 25.59 13.37 -9.18
CA GLU A 189 24.38 14.20 -9.17
C GLU A 189 23.92 14.64 -7.77
N VAL A 190 24.50 14.07 -6.71
CA VAL A 190 24.14 14.38 -5.32
C VAL A 190 25.03 15.48 -4.74
N GLU A 191 24.47 16.34 -3.88
CA GLU A 191 25.20 17.43 -3.22
C GLU A 191 26.40 16.93 -2.38
N HIS A 192 26.34 15.69 -1.91
CA HIS A 192 27.40 15.00 -1.17
C HIS A 192 28.68 14.74 -2.01
N THR A 193 28.62 14.93 -3.33
CA THR A 193 29.77 14.93 -4.25
C THR A 193 30.02 16.37 -4.73
N PRO A 194 30.81 17.19 -4.01
CA PRO A 194 30.82 18.66 -4.19
C PRO A 194 31.21 19.14 -5.59
N ARG A 195 32.03 18.36 -6.31
CA ARG A 195 32.53 18.66 -7.65
C ARG A 195 31.86 17.80 -8.74
N GLY A 196 30.75 17.13 -8.42
CA GLY A 196 30.07 16.19 -9.32
C GLY A 196 29.40 16.87 -10.54
N ILE A 197 28.88 18.09 -10.39
CA ILE A 197 28.34 18.87 -11.52
C ILE A 197 29.42 19.22 -12.55
N ASP A 198 30.66 19.47 -12.11
CA ASP A 198 31.77 19.71 -13.03
C ASP A 198 32.12 18.46 -13.86
N LEU A 199 31.96 17.26 -13.27
CA LEU A 199 32.11 15.99 -14.00
C LEU A 199 31.00 15.83 -15.05
N LEU A 200 29.74 16.12 -14.69
CA LEU A 200 28.63 16.11 -15.66
C LEU A 200 28.84 17.14 -16.77
N LYS A 201 29.42 18.31 -16.46
CA LYS A 201 29.81 19.33 -17.43
C LYS A 201 30.88 18.82 -18.40
N ASN A 202 31.92 18.16 -17.90
CA ASN A 202 32.95 17.55 -18.73
C ASN A 202 32.34 16.52 -19.69
N PHE A 203 31.41 15.68 -19.21
CA PHE A 203 30.71 14.73 -20.07
C PHE A 203 29.84 15.42 -21.13
N ALA A 204 28.89 16.27 -20.73
CA ALA A 204 27.90 16.84 -21.64
C ALA A 204 28.51 17.88 -22.60
N VAL A 205 29.38 18.75 -22.12
CA VAL A 205 29.88 19.90 -22.88
C VAL A 205 31.22 19.57 -23.54
N SER A 206 32.18 19.03 -22.79
CA SER A 206 33.54 18.80 -23.30
C SER A 206 33.63 17.54 -24.16
N ILE A 207 32.95 16.45 -23.76
CA ILE A 207 32.97 15.15 -24.46
C ILE A 207 31.86 15.05 -25.50
N CYS A 208 30.60 15.27 -25.13
CA CYS A 208 29.45 15.17 -26.06
C CYS A 208 29.31 16.39 -26.98
N LYS A 209 30.02 17.49 -26.68
CA LYS A 209 29.96 18.75 -27.45
C LYS A 209 28.56 19.34 -27.54
N ALA A 210 27.71 19.10 -26.53
CA ALA A 210 26.38 19.69 -26.47
C ALA A 210 26.47 21.21 -26.21
N GLN A 211 25.73 21.99 -27.00
CA GLN A 211 25.66 23.44 -26.83
C GLN A 211 24.87 23.84 -25.58
N GLN A 212 25.33 24.87 -24.88
CA GLN A 212 24.69 25.42 -23.68
C GLN A 212 23.65 26.50 -24.02
N HIS A 213 22.59 26.08 -24.71
CA HIS A 213 21.59 26.96 -25.33
C HIS A 213 20.17 26.65 -24.85
N TRP A 214 20.01 25.83 -23.81
CA TRP A 214 18.76 25.73 -23.07
C TRP A 214 18.57 27.02 -22.25
N VAL A 215 18.02 28.06 -22.88
CA VAL A 215 17.76 29.37 -22.27
C VAL A 215 16.28 29.71 -22.39
N MET A 216 15.69 30.18 -21.29
CA MET A 216 14.23 30.36 -21.16
C MET A 216 13.59 31.34 -22.15
N SER A 217 14.34 32.28 -22.74
CA SER A 217 13.82 33.23 -23.75
C SER A 217 13.31 32.51 -24.98
N ASP A 218 14.05 31.51 -25.45
CA ASP A 218 13.79 30.83 -26.72
C ASP A 218 12.61 29.86 -26.57
N PHE A 219 12.39 29.37 -25.34
CA PHE A 219 11.26 28.52 -24.98
C PHE A 219 9.92 29.27 -25.00
N ILE A 220 9.87 30.57 -24.66
CA ILE A 220 8.61 31.36 -24.67
C ILE A 220 8.04 31.44 -26.08
N GLU A 221 8.85 31.87 -27.05
CA GLU A 221 8.42 32.05 -28.44
C GLU A 221 7.94 30.73 -29.05
N HIS A 222 8.67 29.65 -28.76
CA HIS A 222 8.31 28.30 -29.18
C HIS A 222 6.98 27.83 -28.57
N ALA A 223 6.81 28.00 -27.25
CA ALA A 223 5.58 27.60 -26.57
C ALA A 223 4.36 28.35 -27.13
N ILE A 224 4.50 29.65 -27.42
CA ILE A 224 3.46 30.46 -28.06
C ILE A 224 3.12 29.93 -29.47
N ALA A 225 4.14 29.64 -30.28
CA ALA A 225 3.94 29.11 -31.63
C ALA A 225 3.23 27.75 -31.62
N SER A 226 3.68 26.83 -30.75
CA SER A 226 3.09 25.50 -30.56
C SER A 226 1.62 25.57 -30.11
N ILE A 227 1.29 26.46 -29.18
CA ILE A 227 -0.10 26.68 -28.74
C ILE A 227 -0.96 27.20 -29.90
N ARG A 228 -0.49 28.19 -30.68
CA ARG A 228 -1.24 28.76 -31.80
C ARG A 228 -1.54 27.72 -32.88
N GLU A 229 -0.56 26.89 -33.21
CA GLU A 229 -0.72 25.81 -34.18
C GLU A 229 -1.71 24.75 -33.70
N ARG A 230 -1.57 24.28 -32.45
CA ARG A 230 -2.41 23.22 -31.88
C ARG A 230 -3.87 23.65 -31.69
N VAL A 231 -4.10 24.90 -31.28
CA VAL A 231 -5.44 25.45 -31.06
C VAL A 231 -6.07 25.93 -32.37
N GLY A 232 -5.27 26.34 -33.35
CA GLY A 232 -5.74 26.90 -34.61
C GLY A 232 -6.49 28.22 -34.45
N ASP A 233 -7.21 28.63 -35.49
CA ASP A 233 -7.81 29.98 -35.57
C ASP A 233 -9.18 30.10 -34.88
N LYS A 234 -9.90 28.99 -34.68
CA LYS A 234 -11.31 29.01 -34.26
C LYS A 234 -11.59 28.36 -32.90
N ALA A 235 -10.76 27.43 -32.43
CA ALA A 235 -11.05 26.73 -31.18
C ALA A 235 -10.94 27.67 -29.97
N GLN A 236 -11.83 27.44 -29.00
CA GLN A 236 -11.81 28.08 -27.69
C GLN A 236 -11.08 27.18 -26.69
N VAL A 237 -10.40 27.78 -25.72
CA VAL A 237 -9.65 27.05 -24.68
C VAL A 237 -10.11 27.48 -23.30
N ILE A 238 -10.42 26.52 -22.45
CA ILE A 238 -10.78 26.76 -21.04
C ILE A 238 -9.66 26.25 -20.12
N GLY A 239 -9.37 27.00 -19.06
CA GLY A 239 -8.32 26.65 -18.11
C GLY A 239 -8.71 26.94 -16.67
N ALA A 240 -8.32 26.04 -15.78
CA ALA A 240 -8.45 26.24 -14.34
C ALA A 240 -7.33 27.13 -13.80
N VAL A 241 -7.66 28.37 -13.42
CA VAL A 241 -6.70 29.35 -12.93
C VAL A 241 -6.88 29.55 -11.44
N SER A 242 -6.16 28.73 -10.66
CA SER A 242 -6.20 28.73 -9.20
C SER A 242 -5.54 29.95 -8.52
N GLY A 243 -4.76 30.74 -9.26
CA GLY A 243 -3.96 31.84 -8.72
C GLY A 243 -2.62 31.42 -8.10
N GLY A 244 -2.25 30.14 -8.23
CA GLY A 244 -0.89 29.66 -8.01
C GLY A 244 0.04 30.03 -9.16
N VAL A 245 1.36 29.93 -8.95
CA VAL A 245 2.36 30.34 -9.95
C VAL A 245 2.19 29.60 -11.28
N ASP A 246 1.98 28.28 -11.28
CA ASP A 246 1.90 27.49 -12.52
C ASP A 246 0.69 27.90 -13.37
N SER A 247 -0.50 27.96 -12.75
CA SER A 247 -1.73 28.32 -13.45
C SER A 247 -1.74 29.79 -13.88
N THR A 248 -1.07 30.67 -13.14
CA THR A 248 -0.88 32.09 -13.52
C THR A 248 0.05 32.23 -14.72
N VAL A 249 1.16 31.49 -14.74
CA VAL A 249 2.10 31.44 -15.86
C VAL A 249 1.41 30.90 -17.11
N VAL A 250 0.67 29.80 -16.99
CA VAL A 250 -0.14 29.26 -18.10
C VAL A 250 -1.16 30.28 -18.58
N ALA A 251 -1.89 30.93 -17.67
CA ALA A 251 -2.91 31.90 -18.04
C ALA A 251 -2.32 33.09 -18.82
N ARG A 252 -1.14 33.57 -18.41
CA ARG A 252 -0.41 34.63 -19.11
C ARG A 252 0.07 34.17 -20.49
N LEU A 253 0.65 32.97 -20.56
CA LEU A 253 1.12 32.37 -21.82
C LEU A 253 -0.02 32.18 -22.82
N MET A 254 -1.17 31.67 -22.36
CA MET A 254 -2.37 31.49 -23.18
C MET A 254 -2.94 32.83 -23.67
N LYS A 255 -2.95 33.86 -22.82
CA LYS A 255 -3.37 35.22 -23.21
C LYS A 255 -2.48 35.80 -24.31
N GLU A 256 -1.16 35.60 -24.24
CA GLU A 256 -0.23 36.02 -25.30
C GLU A 256 -0.38 35.20 -26.58
N ALA A 257 -0.66 33.90 -26.45
CA ALA A 257 -0.78 33.00 -27.59
C ALA A 257 -2.10 33.21 -28.38
N ILE A 258 -3.25 33.22 -27.69
CA ILE A 258 -4.58 33.17 -28.33
C ILE A 258 -5.56 34.27 -27.87
N GLY A 259 -5.12 35.20 -27.02
CA GLY A 259 -5.90 36.37 -26.63
C GLY A 259 -7.18 36.01 -25.87
N ASP A 260 -8.31 36.58 -26.32
CA ASP A 260 -9.62 36.43 -25.67
C ASP A 260 -10.30 35.09 -25.93
N ARG A 261 -9.67 34.20 -26.71
CA ARG A 261 -10.13 32.81 -26.89
C ARG A 261 -9.75 31.90 -25.72
N PHE A 262 -8.95 32.40 -24.79
CA PHE A 262 -8.63 31.72 -23.54
C PHE A 262 -9.57 32.17 -22.42
N HIS A 263 -10.33 31.22 -21.86
CA HIS A 263 -11.25 31.44 -20.76
C HIS A 263 -10.63 30.95 -19.45
N ALA A 264 -10.15 31.90 -18.65
CA ALA A 264 -9.62 31.65 -17.33
C ALA A 264 -10.77 31.50 -16.32
N VAL A 265 -10.89 30.32 -15.69
CA VAL A 265 -11.95 30.02 -14.73
C VAL A 265 -11.35 29.69 -13.37
N LEU A 266 -11.85 30.35 -12.32
CA LEU A 266 -11.59 30.05 -10.92
C LEU A 266 -12.90 29.58 -10.25
N VAL A 267 -12.91 28.37 -9.71
CA VAL A 267 -14.05 27.88 -8.93
C VAL A 267 -13.83 28.21 -7.46
N ASP A 268 -14.71 29.01 -6.88
CA ASP A 268 -14.80 29.16 -5.43
C ASP A 268 -15.51 27.93 -4.87
N ASN A 269 -14.70 27.00 -4.35
CA ASN A 269 -15.18 25.76 -3.75
C ASN A 269 -15.63 25.94 -2.29
N GLY A 270 -15.70 27.16 -1.77
CA GLY A 270 -16.09 27.45 -0.39
C GLY A 270 -15.03 27.09 0.65
N VAL A 271 -13.88 26.53 0.26
CA VAL A 271 -12.75 26.15 1.14
C VAL A 271 -11.43 26.81 0.73
N MET A 272 -11.48 27.88 -0.06
CA MET A 272 -10.33 28.76 -0.38
C MET A 272 -9.86 29.57 0.83
N ARG A 273 -8.71 30.26 0.77
CA ARG A 273 -8.30 31.24 1.82
C ARG A 273 -9.27 32.42 1.92
N LEU A 274 -9.20 33.16 3.03
CA LEU A 274 -9.99 34.37 3.21
C LEU A 274 -9.67 35.37 2.08
N ASN A 275 -10.70 35.86 1.38
CA ASN A 275 -10.62 36.79 0.25
C ASN A 275 -9.83 36.30 -0.99
N GLU A 276 -9.42 35.02 -1.02
CA GLU A 276 -8.52 34.48 -2.05
C GLU A 276 -9.03 34.71 -3.48
N CYS A 277 -10.30 34.42 -3.75
CA CYS A 277 -10.87 34.57 -5.09
C CYS A 277 -10.89 36.03 -5.55
N ALA A 278 -11.21 36.95 -4.64
CA ALA A 278 -11.22 38.38 -4.92
C ALA A 278 -9.79 38.90 -5.16
N ASP A 279 -8.84 38.50 -4.32
CA ASP A 279 -7.44 38.91 -4.43
C ASP A 279 -6.78 38.36 -5.71
N VAL A 280 -7.05 37.10 -6.06
CA VAL A 280 -6.57 36.48 -7.31
C VAL A 280 -7.17 37.19 -8.52
N LYS A 281 -8.48 37.44 -8.52
CA LYS A 281 -9.13 38.16 -9.63
C LYS A 281 -8.55 39.55 -9.80
N LYS A 282 -8.42 40.30 -8.70
CA LYS A 282 -7.82 41.63 -8.71
C LYS A 282 -6.40 41.58 -9.28
N ALA A 283 -5.56 40.67 -8.79
CA ALA A 283 -4.18 40.58 -9.23
C ALA A 283 -4.03 40.18 -10.71
N LEU A 284 -4.80 39.21 -11.19
CA LEU A 284 -4.74 38.78 -12.59
C LEU A 284 -5.36 39.80 -13.55
N GLN A 285 -6.41 40.50 -13.13
CA GLN A 285 -7.09 41.49 -13.96
C GLN A 285 -6.31 42.81 -14.00
N GLU A 286 -5.88 43.34 -12.86
CA GLU A 286 -5.16 44.63 -12.78
C GLU A 286 -3.72 44.54 -13.30
N HIS A 287 -3.00 43.44 -13.03
CA HIS A 287 -1.58 43.34 -13.41
C HIS A 287 -1.34 42.62 -14.74
N LEU A 288 -2.21 41.67 -15.13
CA LEU A 288 -1.96 40.82 -16.31
C LEU A 288 -3.02 40.96 -17.42
N GLY A 289 -4.10 41.71 -17.19
CA GLY A 289 -5.17 41.91 -18.17
C GLY A 289 -5.94 40.61 -18.52
N ILE A 290 -5.93 39.63 -17.62
CA ILE A 290 -6.59 38.34 -17.80
C ILE A 290 -8.01 38.43 -17.23
N ASN A 291 -9.02 38.18 -18.06
CA ASN A 291 -10.41 38.15 -17.63
C ASN A 291 -10.70 36.84 -16.89
N LEU A 292 -10.74 36.87 -15.56
CA LEU A 292 -11.00 35.72 -14.71
C LEU A 292 -12.48 35.61 -14.37
N THR A 293 -13.12 34.54 -14.82
CA THR A 293 -14.47 34.16 -14.41
C THR A 293 -14.42 33.41 -13.09
N ILE A 294 -15.19 33.88 -12.10
CA ILE A 294 -15.34 33.18 -10.81
C ILE A 294 -16.68 32.44 -10.83
N ILE A 295 -16.64 31.13 -10.57
CA ILE A 295 -17.83 30.29 -10.38
C ILE A 295 -18.02 30.08 -8.88
N ASP A 296 -19.17 30.48 -8.33
CA ASP A 296 -19.52 30.18 -6.94
C ASP A 296 -20.10 28.76 -6.83
N GLY A 297 -19.29 27.85 -6.28
CA GLY A 297 -19.69 26.49 -5.95
C GLY A 297 -19.80 26.23 -4.46
N GLY A 298 -19.57 27.22 -3.59
CA GLY A 298 -19.26 26.98 -2.17
C GLY A 298 -20.32 26.14 -1.44
N ALA A 299 -21.60 26.44 -1.66
CA ALA A 299 -22.71 25.69 -1.08
C ALA A 299 -22.78 24.24 -1.59
N LEU A 300 -22.48 24.01 -2.87
CA LEU A 300 -22.45 22.68 -3.49
C LEU A 300 -21.33 21.82 -2.90
N PHE A 301 -20.12 22.37 -2.81
CA PHE A 301 -18.97 21.67 -2.22
C PHE A 301 -19.19 21.34 -0.75
N LEU A 302 -19.60 22.32 0.06
CA LEU A 302 -19.86 22.10 1.49
C LEU A 302 -21.03 21.14 1.71
N GLY A 303 -22.05 21.17 0.85
CA GLY A 303 -23.15 20.20 0.86
C GLY A 303 -22.69 18.77 0.61
N ARG A 304 -21.81 18.55 -0.38
CA ARG A 304 -21.24 17.23 -0.70
C ARG A 304 -20.20 16.75 0.32
N LEU A 305 -19.55 17.66 1.05
CA LEU A 305 -18.57 17.35 2.11
C LEU A 305 -19.19 17.07 3.49
N LYS A 306 -20.50 17.25 3.64
CA LYS A 306 -21.21 17.03 4.91
C LYS A 306 -21.05 15.58 5.38
N GLY A 307 -20.66 15.39 6.65
CA GLY A 307 -20.42 14.07 7.25
C GLY A 307 -19.14 13.36 6.78
N VAL A 308 -18.35 13.96 5.88
CA VAL A 308 -17.13 13.34 5.35
C VAL A 308 -15.94 13.68 6.23
N THR A 309 -15.34 12.67 6.83
CA THR A 309 -14.18 12.82 7.73
C THR A 309 -12.87 12.31 7.12
N GLU A 310 -12.94 11.32 6.23
CA GLU A 310 -11.78 10.67 5.63
C GLU A 310 -11.14 11.56 4.53
N PRO A 311 -9.83 11.89 4.62
CA PRO A 311 -9.17 12.84 3.73
C PRO A 311 -9.19 12.50 2.24
N GLU A 312 -8.96 11.24 1.85
CA GLU A 312 -8.92 10.84 0.43
C GLU A 312 -10.31 10.94 -0.20
N THR A 313 -11.35 10.66 0.57
CA THR A 313 -12.75 10.81 0.17
C THR A 313 -13.08 12.28 -0.04
N LYS A 314 -12.61 13.18 0.85
CA LYS A 314 -12.74 14.63 0.62
C LYS A 314 -12.07 15.05 -0.69
N ARG A 315 -10.85 14.56 -0.96
CA ARG A 315 -10.12 14.87 -2.21
C ARG A 315 -10.93 14.45 -3.43
N LYS A 316 -11.43 13.20 -3.46
CA LYS A 316 -12.25 12.68 -4.56
C LYS A 316 -13.55 13.46 -4.76
N ILE A 317 -14.25 13.81 -3.69
CA ILE A 317 -15.50 14.58 -3.76
C ILE A 317 -15.23 15.98 -4.32
N ILE A 318 -14.18 16.65 -3.84
CA ILE A 318 -13.80 17.98 -4.33
C ILE A 318 -13.38 17.89 -5.81
N GLY A 319 -12.56 16.91 -6.19
CA GLY A 319 -12.15 16.70 -7.58
C GLY A 319 -13.35 16.45 -8.52
N GLY A 320 -14.26 15.56 -8.15
CA GLY A 320 -15.45 15.26 -8.96
C GLY A 320 -16.41 16.44 -9.10
N THR A 321 -16.65 17.18 -8.01
CA THR A 321 -17.53 18.36 -8.01
C THR A 321 -16.96 19.52 -8.82
N PHE A 322 -15.63 19.66 -8.81
CA PHE A 322 -14.94 20.63 -9.63
C PHE A 322 -15.16 20.37 -11.12
N ILE A 323 -15.09 19.11 -11.55
CA ILE A 323 -15.33 18.71 -12.94
C ILE A 323 -16.76 19.04 -13.37
N ASP A 324 -17.77 18.74 -12.53
CA ASP A 324 -19.18 19.04 -12.84
C ASP A 324 -19.39 20.53 -13.18
N LEU A 325 -18.80 21.45 -12.41
CA LEU A 325 -18.93 22.89 -12.64
C LEU A 325 -18.18 23.38 -13.89
N PHE A 326 -17.04 22.76 -14.22
CA PHE A 326 -16.30 23.07 -15.43
C PHE A 326 -17.05 22.62 -16.70
N GLU A 327 -17.74 21.47 -16.64
CA GLU A 327 -18.58 21.00 -17.75
C GLU A 327 -19.73 21.98 -18.03
N GLU A 328 -20.38 22.49 -16.98
CA GLU A 328 -21.46 23.50 -17.10
C GLU A 328 -20.95 24.82 -17.69
N GLU A 329 -19.79 25.30 -17.26
CA GLU A 329 -19.22 26.55 -17.76
C GLU A 329 -18.73 26.45 -19.21
N ALA A 330 -18.16 25.31 -19.61
CA ALA A 330 -17.76 25.08 -21.00
C ALA A 330 -18.97 25.23 -21.95
N ILE A 331 -20.12 24.65 -21.61
CA ILE A 331 -21.37 24.78 -22.39
C ILE A 331 -21.85 26.23 -22.44
N ARG A 332 -21.72 26.97 -21.33
CA ARG A 332 -22.10 28.38 -21.26
C ARG A 332 -21.23 29.24 -22.17
N ILE A 333 -19.92 29.01 -22.17
CA ILE A 333 -18.95 29.72 -23.01
C ILE A 333 -19.27 29.49 -24.49
N GLU A 334 -19.56 28.24 -24.90
CA GLU A 334 -19.95 27.93 -26.27
C GLU A 334 -21.18 28.72 -26.72
N LYS A 335 -22.26 28.71 -25.90
CA LYS A 335 -23.49 29.46 -26.18
C LYS A 335 -23.28 30.97 -26.24
N ALA A 336 -22.42 31.51 -25.37
CA ALA A 336 -22.12 32.95 -25.37
C ALA A 336 -21.30 33.36 -26.60
N ALA A 337 -20.46 32.47 -27.13
CA ALA A 337 -19.61 32.73 -28.29
C ALA A 337 -20.36 32.62 -29.64
N GLU A 338 -21.52 31.93 -29.69
CA GLU A 338 -22.31 31.65 -30.91
C GLU A 338 -22.58 32.88 -31.80
N ASN A 339 -22.73 34.08 -31.21
CA ASN A 339 -23.07 35.32 -31.94
C ASN A 339 -21.92 36.35 -31.98
N THR A 340 -20.67 35.91 -31.79
CA THR A 340 -19.49 36.79 -31.79
C THR A 340 -18.51 36.44 -32.92
N ALA A 341 -17.56 37.33 -33.23
CA ALA A 341 -16.49 37.04 -34.18
C ALA A 341 -15.58 35.86 -33.76
N ASN A 342 -15.67 35.43 -32.49
CA ASN A 342 -14.94 34.31 -31.92
C ASN A 342 -15.80 33.03 -31.80
N ALA A 343 -16.85 32.87 -32.62
CA ALA A 343 -17.70 31.67 -32.60
C ALA A 343 -16.88 30.39 -32.85
N GLY A 344 -16.82 29.52 -31.85
CA GLY A 344 -16.03 28.28 -31.88
C GLY A 344 -16.32 27.39 -30.67
N LYS A 345 -16.14 26.07 -30.85
CA LYS A 345 -16.34 25.07 -29.79
C LYS A 345 -15.21 25.15 -28.76
N VAL A 346 -15.49 24.85 -27.49
CA VAL A 346 -14.45 24.61 -26.49
C VAL A 346 -13.87 23.22 -26.77
N GLU A 347 -12.71 23.17 -27.42
CA GLU A 347 -12.06 21.91 -27.81
C GLU A 347 -10.89 21.54 -26.90
N PHE A 348 -10.36 22.50 -26.13
CA PHE A 348 -9.14 22.29 -25.36
C PHE A 348 -9.31 22.68 -23.89
N PHE A 349 -8.70 21.87 -23.03
CA PHE A 349 -8.49 22.15 -21.62
C PHE A 349 -6.99 22.35 -21.37
N VAL A 350 -6.60 23.42 -20.68
CA VAL A 350 -5.20 23.68 -20.37
C VAL A 350 -4.87 23.41 -18.90
N GLN A 351 -3.73 22.76 -18.66
CA GLN A 351 -3.20 22.46 -17.32
C GLN A 351 -1.76 22.94 -17.17
N GLY A 352 -1.40 23.36 -15.96
CA GLY A 352 -0.02 23.71 -15.59
C GLY A 352 0.77 22.51 -15.08
N THR A 353 0.72 21.38 -15.78
CA THR A 353 1.53 20.18 -15.46
C THR A 353 3.01 20.50 -15.55
N LEU A 354 3.80 20.10 -14.56
CA LEU A 354 5.25 20.32 -14.54
C LEU A 354 6.03 19.02 -14.79
N TYR A 355 7.32 19.16 -15.10
CA TYR A 355 8.17 18.01 -15.41
C TYR A 355 8.34 17.01 -14.25
N PRO A 356 8.44 17.42 -12.96
CA PRO A 356 8.39 16.48 -11.85
C PRO A 356 7.13 15.59 -11.85
N ASP A 357 5.99 16.15 -12.22
CA ASP A 357 4.73 15.39 -12.25
C ASP A 357 4.80 14.31 -13.35
N VAL A 358 5.46 14.60 -14.48
CA VAL A 358 5.69 13.65 -15.58
C VAL A 358 6.68 12.55 -15.17
N ILE A 359 7.78 12.89 -14.49
CA ILE A 359 8.76 11.92 -14.01
C ILE A 359 8.13 10.95 -13.00
N GLU A 360 7.32 11.45 -12.06
CA GLU A 360 6.56 10.60 -11.10
C GLU A 360 5.70 9.57 -11.86
N SER A 361 5.15 9.92 -13.04
CA SER A 361 4.33 9.02 -13.86
C SER A 361 5.10 8.01 -14.75
N LEU A 362 6.38 8.27 -15.05
CA LEU A 362 7.22 7.44 -15.94
C LEU A 362 8.14 6.46 -15.19
N SER A 363 8.30 6.64 -13.87
CA SER A 363 9.22 5.83 -13.07
C SER A 363 8.75 4.38 -12.90
N LEU A 364 9.60 3.41 -13.25
CA LEU A 364 9.34 1.95 -13.15
C LEU A 364 9.18 1.45 -11.70
N ASN A 365 9.46 2.29 -10.69
CA ASN A 365 9.56 1.91 -9.27
C ASN A 365 8.88 2.90 -8.31
N THR A 366 7.62 3.27 -8.56
CA THR A 366 6.78 3.90 -7.51
C THR A 366 5.37 3.29 -7.44
N ASN A 367 5.26 2.18 -6.69
CA ASN A 367 3.98 1.57 -6.29
C ASN A 367 3.32 2.28 -5.08
N ASN A 368 3.58 3.57 -4.90
CA ASN A 368 2.90 4.39 -3.91
C ASN A 368 1.84 5.22 -4.63
N THR A 369 0.55 4.93 -4.41
CA THR A 369 -0.58 5.79 -4.81
C THR A 369 -0.60 7.09 -4.02
N VAL A 370 0.46 7.88 -4.12
CA VAL A 370 0.53 9.21 -3.57
C VAL A 370 0.34 10.15 -4.74
N LYS A 371 -0.77 10.89 -4.68
CA LYS A 371 -1.26 11.91 -5.61
C LYS A 371 -2.09 11.42 -6.81
N THR A 372 -3.30 10.95 -6.52
CA THR A 372 -4.39 10.74 -7.49
C THR A 372 -4.97 12.02 -8.12
N HIS A 373 -4.36 13.19 -7.91
CA HIS A 373 -4.93 14.49 -8.28
C HIS A 373 -3.93 15.48 -8.91
N HIS A 374 -2.82 15.03 -9.51
CA HIS A 374 -2.03 15.91 -10.38
C HIS A 374 -2.39 15.73 -11.85
N ASN A 375 -2.16 16.81 -12.58
CA ASN A 375 -2.52 17.08 -13.96
C ASN A 375 -1.97 16.09 -15.02
N VAL A 376 -1.41 14.94 -14.62
CA VAL A 376 -0.70 13.98 -15.49
C VAL A 376 -1.56 12.74 -15.80
N GLY A 377 -2.68 12.55 -15.11
CA GLY A 377 -3.61 11.42 -15.31
C GLY A 377 -4.49 11.53 -16.57
N GLY A 378 -4.24 12.51 -17.43
CA GLY A 378 -5.14 12.90 -18.51
C GLY A 378 -6.43 13.54 -18.01
N LEU A 379 -7.24 14.02 -18.95
CA LEU A 379 -8.60 14.48 -18.66
C LEU A 379 -9.45 13.29 -18.16
N PRO A 380 -10.35 13.46 -17.18
CA PRO A 380 -11.30 12.41 -16.80
C PRO A 380 -11.98 11.84 -18.06
N ALA A 381 -12.16 10.51 -18.13
CA ALA A 381 -12.79 9.85 -19.28
C ALA A 381 -14.15 10.47 -19.63
N ARG A 382 -14.85 11.06 -18.65
CA ARG A 382 -16.09 11.83 -18.82
C ARG A 382 -15.91 13.12 -19.63
N MET A 383 -14.81 13.86 -19.43
CA MET A 383 -14.48 15.07 -20.21
C MET A 383 -13.94 14.73 -21.61
N MET A 384 -13.18 13.64 -21.74
CA MET A 384 -12.66 13.16 -23.04
C MET A 384 -13.76 12.53 -23.92
N ASN A 385 -14.58 11.64 -23.35
CA ASN A 385 -15.62 10.91 -24.10
C ASN A 385 -16.95 11.67 -24.17
N GLY A 386 -17.23 12.57 -23.23
CA GLY A 386 -18.46 13.37 -23.17
C GLY A 386 -18.40 14.63 -24.03
N GLN A 387 -17.49 15.57 -23.72
CA GLN A 387 -17.36 16.85 -24.43
C GLN A 387 -16.35 16.82 -25.59
N GLY A 388 -15.44 15.84 -25.60
CA GLY A 388 -14.40 15.71 -26.64
C GLY A 388 -13.19 16.61 -26.43
N LEU A 389 -12.92 17.03 -25.18
CA LEU A 389 -11.83 17.97 -24.87
C LEU A 389 -10.45 17.33 -25.02
N LYS A 390 -9.52 18.09 -25.60
CA LYS A 390 -8.10 17.74 -25.77
C LYS A 390 -7.26 18.51 -24.76
N LEU A 391 -6.21 17.89 -24.22
CA LEU A 391 -5.36 18.51 -23.20
C LEU A 391 -4.23 19.36 -23.82
N ILE A 392 -3.89 20.49 -23.19
CA ILE A 392 -2.69 21.30 -23.46
C ILE A 392 -1.90 21.48 -22.16
N GLU A 393 -0.62 21.14 -22.17
CA GLU A 393 0.26 21.16 -20.98
C GLU A 393 1.57 21.91 -21.30
N PRO A 394 1.57 23.26 -21.34
CA PRO A 394 2.68 24.00 -21.91
C PRO A 394 3.91 24.09 -20.99
N LEU A 395 3.77 23.74 -19.70
CA LEU A 395 4.86 23.76 -18.71
C LEU A 395 5.44 22.36 -18.43
N ARG A 396 5.01 21.36 -19.21
CA ARG A 396 5.27 19.94 -18.97
C ARG A 396 6.76 19.60 -18.89
N GLU A 397 7.63 20.42 -19.46
CA GLU A 397 9.08 20.21 -19.57
C GLU A 397 9.91 21.05 -18.60
N LEU A 398 9.25 21.81 -17.72
CA LEU A 398 9.88 22.76 -16.79
C LEU A 398 9.76 22.30 -15.33
N PHE A 399 10.81 22.59 -14.55
CA PHE A 399 10.78 22.55 -13.10
C PHE A 399 10.20 23.83 -12.49
N LYS A 400 9.86 23.79 -11.20
CA LYS A 400 9.21 24.91 -10.49
C LYS A 400 10.03 26.19 -10.47
N ASP A 401 11.34 26.08 -10.32
CA ASP A 401 12.31 27.18 -10.41
C ASP A 401 12.37 27.77 -11.82
N GLU A 402 12.39 26.92 -12.85
CA GLU A 402 12.29 27.33 -14.25
C GLU A 402 10.95 28.02 -14.55
N VAL A 403 9.82 27.52 -14.04
CA VAL A 403 8.50 28.16 -14.17
C VAL A 403 8.47 29.54 -13.52
N ARG A 404 9.14 29.72 -12.38
CA ARG A 404 9.27 31.03 -11.74
C ARG A 404 10.11 31.99 -12.57
N ALA A 405 11.24 31.53 -13.09
CA ALA A 405 12.08 32.32 -13.99
C ALA A 405 11.34 32.70 -15.29
N PHE A 406 10.60 31.74 -15.84
CA PHE A 406 9.74 31.90 -17.01
C PHE A 406 8.62 32.92 -16.76
N GLY A 407 7.95 32.84 -15.60
CA GLY A 407 6.93 33.81 -15.20
C GLY A 407 7.45 35.25 -15.10
N ARG A 408 8.64 35.45 -14.53
CA ARG A 408 9.29 36.79 -14.51
C ARG A 408 9.56 37.32 -15.90
N LYS A 409 10.01 36.46 -16.82
CA LYS A 409 10.25 36.82 -18.22
C LYS A 409 8.97 37.17 -18.97
N LEU A 410 7.84 36.55 -18.63
CA LEU A 410 6.50 36.90 -19.12
C LEU A 410 5.92 38.18 -18.46
N GLY A 411 6.69 38.89 -17.64
CA GLY A 411 6.27 40.12 -16.99
C GLY A 411 5.34 39.93 -15.80
N ILE A 412 5.28 38.72 -15.22
CA ILE A 412 4.47 38.47 -14.02
C ILE A 412 5.19 39.07 -12.79
N PRO A 413 4.50 39.89 -11.97
CA PRO A 413 5.08 40.46 -10.75
C PRO A 413 5.62 39.40 -9.78
N ASP A 414 6.74 39.71 -9.10
CA ASP A 414 7.40 38.79 -8.19
C ASP A 414 6.50 38.28 -7.06
N ASP A 415 5.59 39.13 -6.55
CA ASP A 415 4.62 38.77 -5.51
C ASP A 415 3.68 37.62 -5.92
N LEU A 416 3.39 37.48 -7.22
CA LEU A 416 2.58 36.38 -7.76
C LEU A 416 3.43 35.13 -8.06
N VAL A 417 4.68 35.34 -8.47
CA VAL A 417 5.64 34.26 -8.78
C VAL A 417 6.10 33.53 -7.51
N MET A 418 6.28 34.27 -6.41
CA MET A 418 6.79 33.76 -5.14
C MET A 418 5.69 33.27 -4.17
N ARG A 419 4.42 33.27 -4.60
CA ARG A 419 3.31 32.81 -3.78
C ARG A 419 3.50 31.35 -3.33
N HIS A 420 3.28 31.09 -2.03
CA HIS A 420 3.31 29.74 -1.48
C HIS A 420 2.28 28.83 -2.16
N PRO A 421 2.61 27.55 -2.40
CA PRO A 421 1.67 26.62 -3.01
C PRO A 421 0.42 26.45 -2.12
N PHE A 422 -0.75 26.46 -2.77
CA PHE A 422 -2.04 26.22 -2.12
C PHE A 422 -2.66 24.94 -2.71
N PRO A 423 -3.09 23.97 -1.87
CA PRO A 423 -3.60 22.69 -2.35
C PRO A 423 -4.96 22.86 -3.05
N GLY A 424 -5.25 22.03 -4.06
CA GLY A 424 -6.55 22.05 -4.77
C GLY A 424 -7.77 21.85 -3.86
N PRO A 425 -7.74 20.89 -2.91
CA PRO A 425 -8.75 20.75 -1.86
C PRO A 425 -8.81 21.90 -0.84
N GLY A 426 -7.90 22.87 -0.92
CA GLY A 426 -7.86 24.05 -0.08
C GLY A 426 -7.79 23.74 1.42
N ILE A 427 -8.57 24.50 2.20
CA ILE A 427 -8.69 24.38 3.65
C ILE A 427 -9.37 23.07 4.07
N ALA A 428 -10.09 22.37 3.18
CA ALA A 428 -10.79 21.13 3.53
C ALA A 428 -9.84 20.03 4.04
N ILE A 429 -8.61 20.00 3.51
CA ILE A 429 -7.55 19.08 3.97
C ILE A 429 -6.70 19.68 5.09
N ARG A 430 -6.92 20.94 5.47
CA ARG A 430 -6.34 21.63 6.64
C ARG A 430 -7.25 21.59 7.87
N ILE A 431 -8.44 21.01 7.73
CA ILE A 431 -9.37 20.72 8.82
C ILE A 431 -9.34 19.20 9.05
N ILE A 432 -8.91 18.82 10.24
CA ILE A 432 -8.92 17.43 10.71
C ILE A 432 -10.38 17.05 10.98
N GLY A 433 -10.88 15.97 10.38
CA GLY A 433 -12.28 15.52 10.53
C GLY A 433 -13.26 16.26 9.61
N GLU A 434 -14.54 16.39 10.00
CA GLU A 434 -15.59 16.95 9.13
C GLU A 434 -15.37 18.44 8.80
N VAL A 435 -15.64 18.82 7.55
CA VAL A 435 -15.52 20.20 7.03
C VAL A 435 -16.88 20.90 7.10
N THR A 436 -17.06 21.79 8.08
CA THR A 436 -18.29 22.58 8.25
C THR A 436 -18.04 24.06 7.98
N PRO A 437 -19.06 24.86 7.61
CA PRO A 437 -18.91 26.30 7.38
C PRO A 437 -18.24 27.04 8.55
N GLU A 438 -18.62 26.70 9.79
CA GLU A 438 -18.03 27.26 11.01
C GLU A 438 -16.52 26.98 11.10
N ARG A 439 -16.10 25.72 10.90
CA ARG A 439 -14.69 25.32 10.99
C ARG A 439 -13.85 25.93 9.88
N VAL A 440 -14.41 26.03 8.68
CA VAL A 440 -13.76 26.68 7.53
C VAL A 440 -13.51 28.15 7.84
N GLU A 441 -14.50 28.85 8.41
CA GLU A 441 -14.36 30.26 8.77
C GLU A 441 -13.28 30.50 9.85
N ILE A 442 -13.24 29.65 10.87
CA ILE A 442 -12.21 29.71 11.92
C ILE A 442 -10.81 29.48 11.31
N ALA A 443 -10.64 28.43 10.50
CA ALA A 443 -9.37 28.12 9.86
C ALA A 443 -8.92 29.24 8.90
N ARG A 444 -9.84 29.85 8.15
CA ARG A 444 -9.58 31.00 7.26
C ARG A 444 -9.03 32.20 8.00
N LYS A 445 -9.66 32.58 9.11
CA LYS A 445 -9.24 33.73 9.93
C LYS A 445 -7.88 33.49 10.58
N ALA A 446 -7.66 32.29 11.12
CA ALA A 446 -6.37 31.92 11.70
C ALA A 446 -5.24 31.89 10.66
N ASP A 447 -5.48 31.32 9.47
CA ASP A 447 -4.51 31.29 8.35
C ASP A 447 -4.19 32.71 7.89
N HIS A 448 -5.21 33.57 7.77
CA HIS A 448 -5.02 34.97 7.37
C HIS A 448 -4.12 35.74 8.35
N ILE A 449 -4.36 35.63 9.67
CA ILE A 449 -3.52 36.28 10.69
C ILE A 449 -2.07 35.78 10.58
N PHE A 450 -1.87 34.46 10.50
CA PHE A 450 -0.54 33.87 10.46
C PHE A 450 0.25 34.30 9.22
N ILE A 451 -0.38 34.25 8.04
CA ILE A 451 0.27 34.63 6.78
C ILE A 451 0.54 36.13 6.72
N SER A 452 -0.37 36.98 7.19
CA SER A 452 -0.16 38.43 7.24
C SER A 452 1.03 38.79 8.13
N MET A 453 1.16 38.17 9.31
CA MET A 453 2.30 38.41 10.19
C MET A 453 3.64 37.92 9.59
N ILE A 454 3.64 36.81 8.86
CA ILE A 454 4.83 36.32 8.13
C ILE A 454 5.27 37.34 7.07
N LYS A 455 4.31 37.95 6.35
CA LYS A 455 4.58 38.98 5.35
C LYS A 455 5.07 40.28 5.98
N GLU A 456 4.42 40.75 7.05
CA GLU A 456 4.83 41.93 7.82
C GLU A 456 6.25 41.80 8.38
N ALA A 457 6.66 40.58 8.75
CA ALA A 457 8.01 40.29 9.22
C ALA A 457 9.05 40.14 8.10
N GLY A 458 8.67 40.20 6.82
CA GLY A 458 9.59 40.10 5.68
C GLY A 458 10.27 38.72 5.53
N ILE A 459 9.67 37.67 6.07
CA ILE A 459 10.23 36.29 6.06
C ILE A 459 9.46 35.34 5.15
N TYR A 460 8.45 35.83 4.42
CA TYR A 460 7.62 35.01 3.54
C TYR A 460 8.43 34.26 2.47
N ASP A 461 9.44 34.90 1.87
CA ASP A 461 10.28 34.29 0.82
C ASP A 461 11.32 33.31 1.36
N LYS A 462 11.57 33.31 2.67
CA LYS A 462 12.45 32.34 3.34
C LYS A 462 11.74 31.03 3.66
N ILE A 463 10.41 31.01 3.57
CA ILE A 463 9.55 29.88 3.89
C ILE A 463 9.03 29.29 2.59
N ALA A 464 9.14 27.97 2.42
CA ALA A 464 8.66 27.29 1.22
C ALA A 464 7.13 27.16 1.21
N GLN A 465 6.54 26.90 2.39
CA GLN A 465 5.09 26.88 2.60
C GLN A 465 4.74 27.18 4.06
N ALA A 466 3.71 28.00 4.29
CA ALA A 466 3.10 28.21 5.60
C ALA A 466 1.57 28.13 5.55
N TYR A 467 0.95 27.65 6.64
CA TYR A 467 -0.50 27.67 6.84
C TYR A 467 -0.93 27.46 8.30
N ALA A 468 -2.18 27.79 8.60
CA ALA A 468 -2.88 27.36 9.81
C ALA A 468 -3.93 26.29 9.47
N GLY A 469 -3.93 25.19 10.25
CA GLY A 469 -4.93 24.13 10.23
C GLY A 469 -5.77 24.12 11.51
N LEU A 470 -6.86 23.36 11.51
CA LEU A 470 -7.79 23.25 12.63
C LEU A 470 -7.93 21.79 13.05
N ASP A 471 -7.74 21.51 14.34
CA ASP A 471 -8.12 20.24 14.95
C ASP A 471 -9.60 20.28 15.38
N SER A 472 -10.36 19.24 15.03
CA SER A 472 -11.75 19.05 15.47
C SER A 472 -11.91 18.89 16.99
N ASN A 473 -10.83 18.56 17.71
CA ASN A 473 -10.81 18.52 19.17
C ASN A 473 -10.93 19.93 19.76
N ARG A 474 -11.53 20.00 20.96
CA ARG A 474 -11.69 21.25 21.71
C ARG A 474 -10.84 21.21 22.99
N ALA A 475 -10.26 22.34 23.33
CA ALA A 475 -9.47 22.56 24.53
C ALA A 475 -10.16 23.56 25.45
N VAL A 476 -9.95 23.38 26.76
CA VAL A 476 -10.33 24.38 27.76
C VAL A 476 -9.31 25.52 27.74
N GLY A 477 -9.82 26.74 27.71
CA GLY A 477 -9.09 27.99 27.89
C GLY A 477 -9.80 28.90 28.90
N VAL A 478 -9.11 29.95 29.33
CA VAL A 478 -9.68 31.01 30.16
C VAL A 478 -9.52 32.31 29.37
N MET A 479 -10.65 32.96 29.05
CA MET A 479 -10.68 34.25 28.37
C MET A 479 -11.43 35.24 29.27
N GLY A 480 -10.71 36.21 29.84
CA GLY A 480 -11.24 37.02 30.94
C GLY A 480 -11.47 36.15 32.19
N ASP A 481 -12.65 36.25 32.80
CA ASP A 481 -13.04 35.49 34.00
C ASP A 481 -13.86 34.22 33.70
N ALA A 482 -14.15 33.94 32.41
CA ALA A 482 -14.99 32.81 32.00
C ALA A 482 -14.16 31.66 31.40
N ARG A 483 -14.56 30.42 31.71
CA ARG A 483 -14.02 29.21 31.06
C ARG A 483 -14.61 29.10 29.66
N VAL A 484 -13.74 29.03 28.65
CA VAL A 484 -14.11 28.86 27.25
C VAL A 484 -13.68 27.48 26.77
N TYR A 485 -14.51 26.82 25.96
CA TYR A 485 -14.20 25.54 25.34
C TYR A 485 -14.17 25.71 23.82
N GLY A 486 -12.97 25.88 23.27
CA GLY A 486 -12.75 26.25 21.87
C GLY A 486 -11.83 25.29 21.12
N TYR A 487 -11.76 25.45 19.80
CA TYR A 487 -10.94 24.66 18.89
C TYR A 487 -9.44 24.95 19.05
N ILE A 488 -8.63 24.01 18.54
CA ILE A 488 -7.17 24.09 18.53
C ILE A 488 -6.70 24.41 17.12
N ILE A 489 -5.84 25.42 16.98
CA ILE A 489 -5.19 25.79 15.72
C ILE A 489 -3.78 25.21 15.67
N ILE A 490 -3.42 24.61 14.54
CA ILE A 490 -2.09 24.05 14.27
C ILE A 490 -1.41 24.94 13.23
N LEU A 491 -0.33 25.61 13.60
CA LEU A 491 0.52 26.39 12.72
C LEU A 491 1.58 25.49 12.09
N ARG A 492 1.78 25.59 10.78
CA ARG A 492 2.80 24.86 10.03
C ARG A 492 3.58 25.80 9.14
N ALA A 493 4.91 25.75 9.19
CA ALA A 493 5.77 26.40 8.21
C ALA A 493 7.02 25.55 7.97
N VAL A 494 7.44 25.43 6.71
CA VAL A 494 8.57 24.56 6.33
C VAL A 494 9.54 25.24 5.38
N MET A 495 10.81 24.84 5.47
CA MET A 495 11.89 25.15 4.54
C MET A 495 12.13 23.94 3.64
N SER A 496 12.20 24.16 2.33
CA SER A 496 12.47 23.10 1.36
C SER A 496 12.95 23.68 0.03
N THR A 497 13.84 22.95 -0.65
CA THR A 497 14.30 23.29 -2.01
C THR A 497 13.50 22.59 -3.10
N ASN A 498 12.89 21.43 -2.82
CA ASN A 498 12.21 20.58 -3.82
C ASN A 498 10.91 19.92 -3.31
N PHE A 499 10.46 20.24 -2.09
CA PHE A 499 9.33 19.63 -1.39
C PHE A 499 9.41 18.11 -1.19
N MET A 500 10.50 17.43 -1.54
CA MET A 500 10.72 16.00 -1.31
C MET A 500 11.20 15.75 0.12
N THR A 501 12.06 16.63 0.64
CA THR A 501 12.42 16.74 2.06
C THR A 501 12.10 18.14 2.56
N ALA A 502 11.74 18.29 3.83
CA ALA A 502 11.41 19.60 4.39
C ALA A 502 11.68 19.66 5.90
N GLU A 503 12.24 20.77 6.35
CA GLU A 503 12.49 21.04 7.77
C GLU A 503 11.51 22.10 8.29
N PRO A 504 11.04 22.01 9.55
CA PRO A 504 10.24 23.07 10.16
C PRO A 504 10.99 24.40 10.15
N TYR A 505 10.29 25.50 9.85
CA TYR A 505 10.91 26.82 9.91
C TYR A 505 11.20 27.20 11.38
N PRO A 506 12.43 27.59 11.73
CA PRO A 506 12.79 27.89 13.12
C PRO A 506 12.35 29.32 13.48
N PHE A 507 11.06 29.52 13.74
CA PHE A 507 10.57 30.82 14.23
C PHE A 507 11.13 31.15 15.61
N ASP A 508 11.41 32.43 15.84
CA ASP A 508 11.62 32.95 17.18
C ASP A 508 10.37 32.72 18.04
N PHE A 509 10.58 32.25 19.27
CA PHE A 509 9.46 31.98 20.19
C PHE A 509 8.62 33.24 20.47
N SER A 510 9.23 34.43 20.40
CA SER A 510 8.54 35.71 20.52
C SER A 510 7.54 35.96 19.38
N PHE A 511 7.87 35.57 18.15
CA PHE A 511 6.97 35.66 16.99
C PHE A 511 5.78 34.71 17.16
N LEU A 512 6.03 33.43 17.49
CA LEU A 512 4.97 32.45 17.73
C LEU A 512 4.02 32.86 18.86
N THR A 513 4.56 33.48 19.92
CA THR A 513 3.74 34.00 21.03
C THR A 513 2.81 35.13 20.57
N GLN A 514 3.28 36.03 19.68
CA GLN A 514 2.46 37.10 19.14
C GLN A 514 1.36 36.56 18.22
N VAL A 515 1.70 35.62 17.33
CA VAL A 515 0.73 34.95 16.44
C VAL A 515 -0.34 34.25 17.29
N SER A 516 0.07 33.47 18.30
CA SER A 516 -0.83 32.77 19.20
C SER A 516 -1.80 33.72 19.91
N ARG A 517 -1.29 34.83 20.47
CA ARG A 517 -2.12 35.86 21.11
C ARG A 517 -3.14 36.48 20.16
N ARG A 518 -2.73 36.85 18.95
CA ARG A 518 -3.64 37.43 17.94
C ARG A 518 -4.72 36.44 17.53
N ILE A 519 -4.36 35.20 17.22
CA ILE A 519 -5.35 34.16 16.84
C ILE A 519 -6.35 33.92 17.98
N ILE A 520 -5.89 33.77 19.22
CA ILE A 520 -6.77 33.52 20.38
C ILE A 520 -7.71 34.71 20.64
N ASN A 521 -7.24 35.95 20.49
CA ASN A 521 -8.03 37.15 20.78
C ASN A 521 -8.96 37.57 19.63
N GLU A 522 -8.54 37.38 18.38
CA GLU A 522 -9.24 37.88 17.20
C GLU A 522 -10.14 36.83 16.53
N VAL A 523 -9.93 35.52 16.78
CA VAL A 523 -10.70 34.43 16.16
C VAL A 523 -11.66 33.79 17.17
N PRO A 524 -12.98 34.09 17.10
CA PRO A 524 -13.95 33.50 18.00
C PRO A 524 -13.97 31.97 17.92
N GLY A 525 -14.01 31.31 19.07
CA GLY A 525 -14.09 29.86 19.15
C GLY A 525 -12.74 29.14 19.15
N VAL A 526 -11.60 29.84 19.11
CA VAL A 526 -10.26 29.25 19.31
C VAL A 526 -9.84 29.35 20.78
N ALA A 527 -9.35 28.25 21.36
CA ALA A 527 -8.86 28.24 22.74
C ALA A 527 -7.35 27.98 22.85
N ARG A 528 -6.72 27.46 21.80
CA ARG A 528 -5.31 27.06 21.83
C ARG A 528 -4.68 27.12 20.45
N VAL A 529 -3.39 27.45 20.42
CA VAL A 529 -2.56 27.45 19.20
C VAL A 529 -1.31 26.62 19.47
N THR A 530 -0.95 25.75 18.53
CA THR A 530 0.24 24.89 18.56
C THR A 530 1.07 25.09 17.29
N TYR A 531 2.38 24.86 17.34
CA TYR A 531 3.25 24.87 16.17
C TYR A 531 3.78 23.46 15.90
N ASP A 532 3.72 23.03 14.64
CA ASP A 532 4.19 21.72 14.22
C ASP A 532 5.70 21.78 13.87
N ILE A 533 6.47 20.93 14.57
CA ILE A 533 7.92 20.84 14.52
C ILE A 533 8.40 19.52 13.88
N THR A 534 7.56 18.86 13.10
CA THR A 534 7.87 17.56 12.47
C THR A 534 8.53 17.72 11.10
N SER A 535 9.68 17.08 10.86
CA SER A 535 10.36 17.10 9.56
C SER A 535 9.73 16.13 8.54
N LYS A 536 10.03 16.31 7.26
CA LYS A 536 9.71 15.39 6.16
C LYS A 536 10.99 14.76 5.63
N PRO A 537 11.16 13.42 5.73
CA PRO A 537 10.35 12.44 6.50
C PRO A 537 10.49 12.60 8.03
N PRO A 538 9.56 12.07 8.88
CA PRO A 538 8.54 11.04 8.60
C PRO A 538 7.17 11.55 8.10
N GLU A 539 6.95 12.87 8.03
CA GLU A 539 5.63 13.44 7.70
C GLU A 539 5.41 13.71 6.21
N SER A 540 4.16 13.76 5.74
CA SER A 540 3.78 14.21 4.39
C SER A 540 3.64 15.75 4.32
N PRO A 541 3.82 16.40 3.15
CA PRO A 541 3.80 17.87 3.05
C PRO A 541 2.41 18.50 3.30
N GLU A 542 1.32 17.72 3.20
CA GLU A 542 -0.06 18.16 3.46
C GLU A 542 -0.63 17.39 4.66
N SER A 543 -0.16 17.68 5.88
CA SER A 543 -0.31 16.77 7.02
C SER A 543 -1.63 16.80 7.79
N SER A 544 -2.63 17.60 7.42
CA SER A 544 -3.90 17.59 8.17
C SER A 544 -4.83 16.40 7.80
N GLY A 545 -4.37 15.43 7.01
CA GLY A 545 -5.06 14.15 6.78
C GLY A 545 -4.67 13.01 7.73
N TYR A 546 -3.42 12.95 8.19
CA TYR A 546 -2.88 11.74 8.83
C TYR A 546 -2.99 11.70 10.36
N LEU A 547 -3.51 12.75 10.98
CA LEU A 547 -3.76 12.83 12.44
C LEU A 547 -5.09 12.17 12.89
N THR A 548 -5.89 11.56 12.00
CA THR A 548 -7.26 11.06 12.30
C THR A 548 -7.39 9.56 12.61
N ARG A 549 -6.41 8.93 13.25
CA ARG A 549 -6.59 7.57 13.81
C ARG A 549 -6.73 7.53 15.34
N THR A 550 -7.60 8.38 15.88
CA THR A 550 -8.17 8.19 17.22
C THR A 550 -9.70 8.09 17.11
N ARG A 551 -10.23 6.89 17.40
CA ARG A 551 -11.67 6.59 17.43
C ARG A 551 -12.38 7.53 18.41
N GLN A 552 -13.34 8.34 17.94
CA GLN A 552 -14.29 9.04 18.80
C GLN A 552 -15.15 8.03 19.58
N ARG A 553 -15.16 8.12 20.92
CA ARG A 553 -16.24 7.61 21.79
C ARG A 553 -16.90 8.81 22.48
N HIS A 554 -18.22 8.71 22.71
CA HIS A 554 -19.12 9.72 23.28
C HIS A 554 -18.65 10.33 24.64
N PRO A 555 -19.18 11.52 25.01
CA PRO A 555 -18.64 12.34 26.11
C PRO A 555 -19.14 11.87 27.49
N ILE A 556 -18.22 11.69 28.44
CA ILE A 556 -18.52 11.51 29.87
C ILE A 556 -18.28 12.87 30.56
N PRO A 557 -19.18 13.36 31.43
CA PRO A 557 -19.01 14.63 32.13
C PRO A 557 -17.96 14.49 33.25
N LEU A 558 -16.84 15.22 33.16
CA LEU A 558 -15.83 15.28 34.22
C LEU A 558 -16.17 16.40 35.21
N THR A 559 -16.62 16.01 36.39
CA THR A 559 -16.71 16.84 37.60
C THR A 559 -15.32 17.21 38.12
N LEU A 560 -15.10 18.50 38.46
CA LEU A 560 -13.95 19.00 39.23
C LEU A 560 -13.84 18.23 40.56
N PRO A 561 -12.70 17.62 40.93
CA PRO A 561 -11.72 18.33 41.79
C PRO A 561 -10.27 17.78 41.68
N LEU A 562 -9.36 18.47 41.00
CA LEU A 562 -7.91 18.15 41.08
C LEU A 562 -6.97 19.35 40.83
N ILE A 563 -7.50 20.59 40.88
CA ILE A 563 -6.74 21.83 40.64
C ILE A 563 -6.46 22.62 41.94
N GLN A 564 -6.74 22.06 43.12
CA GLN A 564 -6.61 22.80 44.39
C GLN A 564 -5.44 22.36 45.29
N GLN A 565 -4.56 21.45 44.86
CA GLN A 565 -3.47 20.94 45.71
C GLN A 565 -2.02 21.32 45.31
N CYS A 566 -1.79 22.02 44.19
CA CYS A 566 -0.41 22.32 43.73
C CYS A 566 0.06 23.77 43.95
N ILE A 567 -0.67 24.63 44.69
CA ILE A 567 -0.29 26.05 44.92
C ILE A 567 0.28 26.33 46.33
N LEU A 568 0.43 25.32 47.21
CA LEU A 568 0.79 25.56 48.63
C LEU A 568 2.17 25.07 49.11
N CYS A 569 3.05 24.56 48.25
CA CYS A 569 4.41 24.20 48.68
C CYS A 569 5.43 24.64 47.64
N TYR A 570 6.07 25.80 47.86
CA TYR A 570 7.53 26.01 47.78
C TYR A 570 7.85 27.51 47.86
N GLY A 571 8.04 28.00 49.07
CA GLY A 571 8.74 29.25 49.35
C GLY A 571 9.74 29.00 50.47
N ARG A 572 11.04 28.95 50.14
CA ARG A 572 12.22 29.38 50.95
C ARG A 572 13.55 28.85 50.39
N THR A 573 14.33 29.77 49.81
CA THR A 573 15.79 30.03 49.94
C THR A 573 16.83 28.89 50.03
N CYS A 574 17.84 28.89 49.13
CA CYS A 574 19.28 29.07 49.49
C CYS A 574 20.20 29.28 48.25
N LYS A 575 21.35 29.94 48.49
CA LYS A 575 22.34 30.53 47.56
C LYS A 575 23.59 29.62 47.32
N HIS A 576 24.28 29.89 46.20
CA HIS A 576 25.72 29.71 45.87
C HIS A 576 26.24 28.48 45.07
N ALA A 577 26.96 28.85 43.98
CA ALA A 577 28.23 28.33 43.42
C ALA A 577 28.25 27.32 42.22
N GLU A 578 28.83 27.85 41.13
CA GLU A 578 29.82 27.29 40.16
C GLU A 578 29.51 26.11 39.21
N SER A 579 29.75 26.33 37.90
CA SER A 579 29.77 25.40 36.75
C SER A 579 31.20 24.87 36.47
N PRO A 580 31.50 23.79 35.69
CA PRO A 580 30.70 23.21 34.57
C PRO A 580 30.66 21.65 34.41
N PHE A 581 29.52 21.11 33.90
CA PHE A 581 29.20 19.71 33.47
C PHE A 581 29.40 18.55 34.49
N PRO A 582 28.49 17.54 34.65
CA PRO A 582 27.79 16.77 33.59
C PRO A 582 26.30 16.32 33.82
N VAL A 583 25.56 16.12 32.71
CA VAL A 583 24.61 15.02 32.32
C VAL A 583 23.36 14.58 33.16
N LEU A 584 22.19 14.47 32.46
CA LEU A 584 20.85 13.83 32.73
C LEU A 584 19.99 14.36 33.92
N CYS A 585 18.64 14.39 34.00
CA CYS A 585 17.43 14.16 33.16
C CYS A 585 16.21 14.76 33.96
N PHE A 586 15.16 15.42 33.43
CA PHE A 586 13.84 14.87 33.04
C PHE A 586 12.84 16.00 32.66
N LEU A 587 11.99 15.81 31.63
CA LEU A 587 10.51 15.89 31.61
C LEU A 587 9.95 16.18 30.19
N GLY A 588 9.27 15.18 29.61
CA GLY A 588 8.43 15.26 28.40
C GLY A 588 6.91 15.12 28.72
N PRO A 589 6.02 15.19 27.71
CA PRO A 589 4.55 15.15 27.86
C PRO A 589 3.97 13.71 27.84
N PRO A 590 2.67 13.53 28.20
CA PRO A 590 2.15 12.24 28.65
C PRO A 590 1.60 11.38 27.50
N THR A 591 2.32 10.32 27.19
CA THR A 591 1.75 9.03 26.80
C THR A 591 1.91 8.12 28.01
N SER A 592 0.95 7.23 28.28
CA SER A 592 1.22 6.05 29.10
C SER A 592 2.13 5.11 28.30
N THR A 593 3.37 5.53 28.13
CA THR A 593 4.51 4.72 27.75
C THR A 593 5.22 4.41 29.06
N LEU A 594 5.33 3.13 29.39
CA LEU A 594 6.28 2.63 30.37
C LEU A 594 7.65 3.26 30.06
N GLN A 595 8.19 3.99 31.05
CA GLN A 595 9.47 4.69 30.99
C GLN A 595 10.61 3.71 30.73
N LEU A 596 11.34 3.93 29.63
CA LEU A 596 12.68 3.39 29.41
C LEU A 596 13.69 4.45 29.89
N ALA A 597 14.17 4.30 31.12
CA ALA A 597 15.46 4.82 31.58
C ALA A 597 15.87 4.13 32.89
N ASP A 598 16.66 3.06 32.75
CA ASP A 598 17.81 2.77 33.62
C ASP A 598 18.75 1.87 32.80
N MET A 599 19.99 2.33 32.63
CA MET A 599 21.06 1.55 32.01
C MET A 599 21.64 0.60 33.04
N ASP A 600 21.05 -0.59 33.12
CA ASP A 600 21.69 -1.85 33.49
C ASP A 600 20.84 -3.00 32.95
N GLY A 601 21.50 -4.07 32.48
CA GLY A 601 20.97 -5.12 31.58
C GLY A 601 19.50 -5.59 31.76
N GLY A 602 18.75 -5.60 30.64
CA GLY A 602 17.49 -6.34 30.48
C GLY A 602 16.39 -5.52 29.79
N GLN A 603 16.06 -5.85 28.55
CA GLN A 603 14.92 -5.31 27.79
C GLN A 603 13.62 -5.64 28.56
N LYS A 604 12.98 -4.67 29.24
CA LYS A 604 11.71 -4.93 29.95
C LYS A 604 10.55 -4.96 28.96
N ASP A 605 9.98 -6.14 28.74
CA ASP A 605 8.78 -6.35 27.93
C ASP A 605 7.61 -5.49 28.39
N VAL A 606 7.12 -4.62 27.51
CA VAL A 606 5.93 -3.80 27.75
C VAL A 606 4.68 -4.67 27.54
N ILE A 607 4.03 -5.06 28.63
CA ILE A 607 2.74 -5.80 28.64
C ILE A 607 1.56 -4.83 28.70
N VAL A 608 0.51 -5.09 27.91
CA VAL A 608 -0.71 -4.28 27.85
C VAL A 608 -1.96 -5.18 27.86
N PRO A 609 -3.03 -4.83 28.61
CA PRO A 609 -3.16 -3.73 29.58
C PRO A 609 -2.45 -4.02 30.92
N SER A 610 -2.27 -2.99 31.77
CA SER A 610 -1.68 -3.14 33.11
C SER A 610 -2.62 -3.88 34.08
N LEU A 611 -2.08 -4.35 35.21
CA LEU A 611 -2.87 -5.01 36.26
C LEU A 611 -3.96 -4.09 36.84
N GLU A 612 -3.69 -2.78 36.97
CA GLU A 612 -4.69 -1.82 37.42
C GLU A 612 -5.85 -1.74 36.43
N THR A 613 -5.54 -1.62 35.13
CA THR A 613 -6.54 -1.58 34.06
C THR A 613 -7.37 -2.88 34.02
N VAL A 614 -6.72 -4.04 34.19
CA VAL A 614 -7.43 -5.34 34.30
C VAL A 614 -8.39 -5.32 35.48
N SER A 615 -7.95 -4.83 36.64
CA SER A 615 -8.78 -4.76 37.85
C SER A 615 -9.99 -3.85 37.65
N GLU A 616 -9.84 -2.72 36.96
CA GLU A 616 -10.94 -1.83 36.58
C GLU A 616 -11.94 -2.50 35.63
N VAL A 617 -11.45 -3.22 34.61
CA VAL A 617 -12.30 -3.99 33.70
C VAL A 617 -13.11 -5.04 34.46
N LEU A 618 -12.50 -5.74 35.41
CA LEU A 618 -13.18 -6.74 36.23
C LEU A 618 -14.25 -6.13 37.15
N ALA A 619 -13.98 -4.97 37.75
CA ALA A 619 -14.98 -4.23 38.54
C ALA A 619 -16.20 -3.85 37.69
N ASN A 620 -15.97 -3.42 36.45
CA ASN A 620 -17.05 -3.12 35.50
C ASN A 620 -17.85 -4.37 35.10
N VAL A 621 -17.17 -5.51 34.88
CA VAL A 621 -17.84 -6.80 34.60
C VAL A 621 -18.78 -7.21 35.73
N VAL A 622 -18.33 -7.13 36.99
CA VAL A 622 -19.16 -7.46 38.17
C VAL A 622 -20.35 -6.52 38.30
N THR A 623 -20.12 -5.22 38.12
CA THR A 623 -21.18 -4.19 38.20
C THR A 623 -22.25 -4.42 37.14
N THR A 624 -21.84 -4.70 35.91
CA THR A 624 -22.73 -4.98 34.79
C THR A 624 -23.53 -6.26 35.01
N ALA A 625 -22.87 -7.33 35.46
CA ALA A 625 -23.55 -8.61 35.75
C ALA A 625 -24.65 -8.47 36.82
N LYS A 626 -24.41 -7.68 37.87
CA LYS A 626 -25.43 -7.38 38.90
C LYS A 626 -26.62 -6.60 38.33
N ALA A 627 -26.34 -5.60 37.50
CA ALA A 627 -27.37 -4.79 36.88
C ALA A 627 -28.25 -5.61 35.91
N GLU A 628 -27.65 -6.51 35.13
CA GLU A 628 -28.36 -7.39 34.21
C GLU A 628 -29.16 -8.49 34.93
N ALA A 629 -28.62 -9.07 36.01
CA ALA A 629 -29.34 -10.06 36.82
C ALA A 629 -30.65 -9.49 37.42
N ALA A 630 -30.68 -8.19 37.73
CA ALA A 630 -31.87 -7.51 38.25
C ALA A 630 -32.99 -7.31 37.21
N LYS A 631 -32.71 -7.45 35.89
CA LYS A 631 -33.68 -7.24 34.81
C LYS A 631 -34.60 -8.45 34.52
N GLY A 632 -34.37 -9.60 35.19
CA GLY A 632 -35.20 -10.80 35.06
C GLY A 632 -34.93 -11.65 33.80
N PRO A 633 -35.70 -12.75 33.61
CA PRO A 633 -35.49 -13.69 32.51
C PRO A 633 -35.85 -13.06 31.16
N GLY A 634 -34.84 -12.79 30.34
CA GLY A 634 -34.95 -12.10 29.05
C GLY A 634 -33.66 -11.40 28.60
N SER A 635 -32.66 -11.26 29.49
CA SER A 635 -31.36 -10.68 29.14
C SER A 635 -30.56 -11.60 28.20
N THR A 636 -30.07 -11.03 27.09
CA THR A 636 -29.11 -11.67 26.17
C THR A 636 -27.67 -11.53 26.66
N TYR A 637 -27.46 -10.99 27.86
CA TYR A 637 -26.16 -10.79 28.46
C TYR A 637 -25.45 -12.12 28.71
N ARG A 638 -24.22 -12.24 28.18
CA ARG A 638 -23.28 -13.28 28.59
C ARG A 638 -22.12 -12.63 29.33
N ARG A 639 -21.91 -13.05 30.58
CA ARG A 639 -20.81 -12.56 31.42
C ARG A 639 -19.46 -12.86 30.74
N PRO A 640 -18.60 -11.86 30.51
CA PRO A 640 -17.25 -12.09 30.03
C PRO A 640 -16.46 -12.98 30.99
N ASN A 641 -15.77 -13.98 30.47
CA ASN A 641 -14.89 -14.89 31.23
C ASN A 641 -13.44 -14.89 30.74
N LEU A 642 -13.11 -14.10 29.70
CA LEU A 642 -11.75 -13.89 29.22
C LEU A 642 -11.39 -12.40 29.23
N VAL A 643 -10.16 -12.06 29.67
CA VAL A 643 -9.59 -10.72 29.50
C VAL A 643 -8.30 -10.83 28.67
N PRO A 644 -8.21 -10.15 27.51
CA PRO A 644 -7.05 -10.24 26.64
C PRO A 644 -5.87 -9.42 27.19
N VAL A 645 -4.67 -9.98 27.11
CA VAL A 645 -3.39 -9.33 27.39
C VAL A 645 -2.39 -9.66 26.29
N TYR A 646 -1.51 -8.73 25.96
CA TYR A 646 -0.43 -8.99 25.01
C TYR A 646 0.89 -8.33 25.40
N GLY A 647 1.98 -8.94 24.93
CA GLY A 647 3.31 -8.33 24.84
C GLY A 647 3.66 -8.07 23.38
N GLN A 648 4.55 -7.10 23.15
CA GLN A 648 4.97 -6.73 21.79
C GLN A 648 6.49 -6.65 21.66
N ILE A 649 7.00 -7.10 20.52
CA ILE A 649 8.41 -7.00 20.13
C ILE A 649 8.53 -6.54 18.67
N SER A 650 9.73 -6.13 18.26
CA SER A 650 10.03 -5.79 16.86
C SER A 650 9.95 -7.05 15.97
N SER A 651 9.54 -6.90 14.72
CA SER A 651 9.56 -7.98 13.71
C SER A 651 10.76 -7.93 12.76
N ASP A 652 11.73 -7.05 13.01
CA ASP A 652 12.89 -6.78 12.14
C ASP A 652 13.84 -7.97 11.93
N LEU A 653 14.10 -8.75 12.99
CA LEU A 653 15.11 -9.82 12.98
C LEU A 653 14.52 -11.24 12.86
N ILE A 654 13.20 -11.37 12.72
CA ILE A 654 12.56 -12.70 12.67
C ILE A 654 11.43 -12.75 11.64
N THR A 655 11.44 -13.82 10.83
CA THR A 655 10.39 -14.08 9.84
C THR A 655 9.26 -14.92 10.44
N PRO A 656 8.03 -14.86 9.89
CA PRO A 656 6.92 -15.70 10.34
C PRO A 656 7.25 -17.20 10.32
N SER A 657 7.98 -17.68 9.30
CA SER A 657 8.38 -19.10 9.21
C SER A 657 9.38 -19.49 10.31
N ALA A 658 10.33 -18.61 10.66
CA ALA A 658 11.27 -18.85 11.76
C ALA A 658 10.55 -18.84 13.12
N ALA A 659 9.64 -17.88 13.33
CA ALA A 659 8.82 -17.82 14.53
C ALA A 659 7.93 -19.06 14.68
N TYR A 660 7.31 -19.54 13.61
CA TYR A 660 6.53 -20.77 13.61
C TYR A 660 7.36 -21.97 14.08
N LEU A 661 8.56 -22.16 13.54
CA LEU A 661 9.45 -23.27 13.93
C LEU A 661 9.81 -23.20 15.41
N LYS A 662 10.17 -22.01 15.90
CA LYS A 662 10.50 -21.80 17.32
C LYS A 662 9.30 -22.09 18.24
N VAL A 663 8.12 -21.57 17.91
CA VAL A 663 6.91 -21.73 18.72
C VAL A 663 6.40 -23.17 18.70
N SER A 664 6.39 -23.83 17.54
CA SER A 664 5.98 -25.24 17.43
C SER A 664 6.94 -26.18 18.18
N ALA A 665 8.25 -25.97 18.04
CA ALA A 665 9.24 -26.75 18.79
C ALA A 665 9.15 -26.52 20.30
N HIS A 666 8.95 -25.27 20.74
CA HIS A 666 8.77 -24.94 22.16
C HIS A 666 7.51 -25.60 22.74
N SER A 667 6.40 -25.63 22.00
CA SER A 667 5.17 -26.26 22.44
C SER A 667 5.28 -27.78 22.56
N GLY A 668 6.08 -28.42 21.70
CA GLY A 668 6.14 -29.88 21.58
C GLY A 668 4.87 -30.53 21.02
N SER A 669 3.81 -29.75 20.78
CA SER A 669 2.55 -30.21 20.21
C SER A 669 2.67 -30.41 18.71
N LYS A 670 2.07 -31.49 18.22
CA LYS A 670 1.88 -31.73 16.78
C LYS A 670 0.64 -31.03 16.20
N HIS A 671 0.01 -30.14 16.96
CA HIS A 671 -1.09 -29.31 16.49
C HIS A 671 -0.66 -27.85 16.46
N SER A 672 -0.46 -27.33 15.26
CA SER A 672 0.06 -25.97 15.04
C SER A 672 -0.37 -25.44 13.69
N PHE A 673 -0.35 -24.13 13.53
CA PHE A 673 -0.63 -23.51 12.24
C PHE A 673 0.24 -22.28 12.00
N LEU A 674 0.39 -21.95 10.71
CA LEU A 674 0.96 -20.72 10.21
C LEU A 674 0.11 -20.23 9.04
N PHE A 675 -0.51 -19.07 9.22
CA PHE A 675 -1.22 -18.34 8.17
C PHE A 675 -0.41 -17.11 7.78
N GLU A 676 -0.11 -16.99 6.49
CA GLU A 676 0.58 -15.87 5.89
C GLU A 676 -0.24 -15.33 4.72
N SER A 677 0.03 -14.08 4.34
CA SER A 677 -0.45 -13.51 3.08
C SER A 677 0.77 -13.11 2.25
N ALA A 678 0.82 -13.57 1.00
CA ALA A 678 1.86 -13.12 0.08
C ALA A 678 1.53 -11.73 -0.47
N ALA A 679 2.55 -11.04 -0.99
CA ALA A 679 2.38 -9.75 -1.64
C ALA A 679 1.53 -9.88 -2.91
N THR A 680 0.26 -9.52 -2.83
CA THR A 680 -0.46 -8.94 -3.97
C THR A 680 -0.07 -7.46 -4.08
N GLU A 681 -0.61 -6.72 -5.05
CA GLU A 681 -0.57 -5.25 -5.04
C GLU A 681 -1.13 -4.64 -3.72
N ARG A 682 -1.80 -5.46 -2.88
CA ARG A 682 -2.25 -5.13 -1.51
C ARG A 682 -1.78 -6.20 -0.50
N VAL A 683 -0.60 -6.03 0.06
CA VAL A 683 -0.04 -6.95 1.07
C VAL A 683 -0.99 -7.14 2.26
N GLY A 684 -1.32 -8.39 2.60
CA GLY A 684 -2.07 -8.71 3.81
C GLY A 684 -1.31 -8.24 5.06
N ARG A 685 -1.99 -7.47 5.93
CA ARG A 685 -1.37 -6.82 7.09
C ARG A 685 -0.82 -7.82 8.12
N TYR A 686 -1.49 -8.95 8.31
CA TYR A 686 -1.22 -9.88 9.39
C TYR A 686 -0.69 -11.23 8.91
N SER A 687 0.25 -11.81 9.68
CA SER A 687 0.52 -13.26 9.67
C SER A 687 0.22 -13.81 11.07
N PHE A 688 -0.39 -14.99 11.16
CA PHE A 688 -0.78 -15.61 12.42
C PHE A 688 -0.13 -16.96 12.59
N LEU A 689 0.33 -17.28 13.79
CA LEU A 689 0.80 -18.61 14.13
C LEU A 689 0.52 -18.96 15.59
N ALA A 690 0.32 -20.25 15.84
CA ALA A 690 0.23 -20.81 17.18
C ALA A 690 0.55 -22.31 17.17
N ALA A 691 0.84 -22.84 18.36
CA ALA A 691 1.04 -24.27 18.60
C ALA A 691 0.47 -24.62 19.99
N GLY A 692 0.08 -25.89 20.17
CA GLY A 692 -0.44 -26.37 21.45
C GLY A 692 -1.86 -25.86 21.74
N PRO A 693 -2.88 -26.33 21.00
CA PRO A 693 -4.26 -25.94 21.27
C PRO A 693 -4.71 -26.50 22.62
N ARG A 694 -5.62 -25.78 23.28
CA ARG A 694 -6.30 -26.23 24.51
C ARG A 694 -7.20 -27.44 24.23
N LYS A 695 -7.81 -27.48 23.05
CA LYS A 695 -8.77 -28.50 22.64
C LYS A 695 -8.74 -28.70 21.12
N VAL A 696 -9.03 -29.91 20.68
CA VAL A 696 -9.25 -30.27 19.28
C VAL A 696 -10.68 -30.80 19.16
N LEU A 697 -11.41 -30.33 18.15
CA LEU A 697 -12.71 -30.86 17.75
C LEU A 697 -12.61 -31.49 16.38
N GLU A 698 -13.01 -32.75 16.27
CA GLU A 698 -12.98 -33.52 15.03
C GLU A 698 -14.35 -34.10 14.72
N THR A 699 -14.67 -34.18 13.43
CA THR A 699 -15.85 -34.88 12.92
C THR A 699 -15.44 -35.85 11.82
N GLY A 700 -16.29 -36.85 11.60
CA GLY A 700 -16.13 -37.81 10.52
C GLY A 700 -15.66 -39.21 10.97
N PRO A 701 -15.89 -40.24 10.14
CA PRO A 701 -15.66 -41.63 10.50
C PRO A 701 -14.22 -41.91 10.95
N GLY A 702 -14.05 -42.55 12.11
CA GLY A 702 -12.73 -42.89 12.67
C GLY A 702 -12.08 -41.80 13.52
N PHE A 703 -12.65 -40.59 13.55
CA PHE A 703 -12.11 -39.45 14.32
C PHE A 703 -13.14 -38.87 15.30
N GLY A 704 -14.39 -38.71 14.86
CA GLY A 704 -15.48 -38.18 15.66
C GLY A 704 -16.84 -38.59 15.14
N GLU A 705 -17.88 -37.88 15.57
CA GLU A 705 -19.23 -38.08 15.04
C GLU A 705 -19.32 -37.61 13.59
N ALA A 706 -20.02 -38.36 12.74
CA ALA A 706 -20.27 -38.00 11.35
C ALA A 706 -21.48 -37.05 11.29
N CYS A 707 -21.25 -35.76 11.57
CA CYS A 707 -22.30 -34.74 11.68
C CYS A 707 -21.84 -33.38 11.13
N ASP A 708 -22.77 -32.41 11.09
CA ASP A 708 -22.45 -31.00 10.82
C ASP A 708 -21.45 -30.50 11.90
N PRO A 709 -20.26 -30.01 11.53
CA PRO A 709 -19.25 -29.58 12.50
C PRO A 709 -19.54 -28.22 13.16
N LEU A 710 -20.41 -27.39 12.57
CA LEU A 710 -20.62 -26.01 13.01
C LEU A 710 -21.37 -25.89 14.35
N PRO A 711 -22.42 -26.67 14.65
CA PRO A 711 -23.09 -26.60 15.97
C PRO A 711 -22.13 -26.91 17.13
N GLY A 712 -21.29 -27.95 16.99
CA GLY A 712 -20.30 -28.30 18.02
C GLY A 712 -19.25 -27.20 18.21
N LEU A 713 -18.78 -26.63 17.09
CA LEU A 713 -17.86 -25.51 17.08
C LEU A 713 -18.46 -24.26 17.73
N GLU A 714 -19.70 -23.91 17.38
CA GLU A 714 -20.43 -22.77 17.94
C GLU A 714 -20.63 -22.93 19.44
N VAL A 715 -21.07 -24.11 19.90
CA VAL A 715 -21.25 -24.40 21.33
C VAL A 715 -19.94 -24.19 22.09
N GLU A 716 -18.82 -24.74 21.60
CA GLU A 716 -17.53 -24.60 22.26
C GLU A 716 -17.04 -23.14 22.26
N LEU A 717 -17.12 -22.42 21.14
CA LEU A 717 -16.74 -21.00 21.06
C LEU A 717 -17.59 -20.12 21.98
N SER A 718 -18.89 -20.44 22.11
CA SER A 718 -19.82 -19.65 22.90
C SER A 718 -19.58 -19.73 24.42
N ARG A 719 -18.75 -20.69 24.87
CA ARG A 719 -18.27 -20.79 26.27
C ARG A 719 -17.26 -19.71 26.62
N PHE A 720 -16.69 -19.03 25.64
CA PHE A 720 -15.64 -18.05 25.81
C PHE A 720 -16.10 -16.68 25.33
N VAL A 721 -16.16 -15.72 26.25
CA VAL A 721 -16.61 -14.36 26.01
C VAL A 721 -15.52 -13.39 26.47
N VAL A 722 -14.94 -12.68 25.50
CA VAL A 722 -13.85 -11.73 25.68
C VAL A 722 -14.39 -10.38 26.17
N ALA A 723 -13.84 -9.89 27.28
CA ALA A 723 -14.16 -8.57 27.82
C ALA A 723 -13.62 -7.45 26.92
N HIS A 724 -14.40 -6.37 26.78
CA HIS A 724 -13.94 -5.15 26.13
C HIS A 724 -12.95 -4.41 27.03
N VAL A 725 -11.71 -4.21 26.54
CA VAL A 725 -10.69 -3.40 27.22
C VAL A 725 -10.57 -2.04 26.51
N PRO A 726 -10.84 -0.92 27.18
CA PRO A 726 -10.68 0.42 26.59
C PRO A 726 -9.25 0.64 26.04
N GLY A 727 -9.14 1.20 24.83
CA GLY A 727 -7.86 1.50 24.19
C GLY A 727 -7.11 0.29 23.60
N LEU A 728 -7.48 -0.95 23.95
CA LEU A 728 -6.80 -2.14 23.46
C LEU A 728 -7.20 -2.46 22.01
N GLN A 729 -6.21 -2.55 21.12
CA GLN A 729 -6.41 -2.95 19.72
C GLN A 729 -5.80 -4.33 19.47
N LEU A 730 -6.68 -5.32 19.29
CA LEU A 730 -6.31 -6.69 18.95
C LEU A 730 -6.38 -6.91 17.43
N PRO A 731 -5.54 -7.80 16.88
CA PRO A 731 -5.69 -8.24 15.50
C PRO A 731 -6.98 -9.08 15.33
N PRO A 732 -7.43 -9.32 14.07
CA PRO A 732 -8.64 -10.09 13.78
C PRO A 732 -8.70 -11.47 14.45
N LEU A 733 -7.57 -12.17 14.51
CA LEU A 733 -7.40 -13.41 15.25
C LEU A 733 -6.53 -13.16 16.49
N ALA A 734 -7.17 -13.07 17.65
CA ALA A 734 -6.52 -12.96 18.96
C ALA A 734 -6.57 -14.28 19.77
N GLY A 735 -7.46 -15.18 19.38
CA GLY A 735 -7.71 -16.49 19.97
C GLY A 735 -9.00 -17.06 19.39
N GLY A 736 -9.17 -18.37 19.45
CA GLY A 736 -10.34 -19.06 18.90
C GLY A 736 -9.99 -20.37 18.22
N ALA A 737 -10.87 -20.82 17.33
CA ALA A 737 -10.73 -22.06 16.59
C ALA A 737 -10.07 -21.83 15.23
N VAL A 738 -9.07 -22.65 14.90
CA VAL A 738 -8.37 -22.63 13.61
C VAL A 738 -8.38 -24.03 13.03
N GLY A 739 -8.64 -24.16 11.72
CA GLY A 739 -8.69 -25.47 11.10
C GLY A 739 -9.36 -25.49 9.74
N TYR A 740 -10.02 -26.61 9.43
CA TYR A 740 -10.65 -26.83 8.13
C TYR A 740 -11.98 -27.56 8.23
N VAL A 741 -12.80 -27.38 7.18
CA VAL A 741 -14.01 -28.14 6.89
C VAL A 741 -13.83 -28.76 5.50
N SER A 742 -13.90 -30.08 5.39
CA SER A 742 -13.81 -30.80 4.13
C SER A 742 -15.01 -30.49 3.22
N TYR A 743 -14.82 -30.60 1.91
CA TYR A 743 -15.91 -30.50 0.94
C TYR A 743 -17.03 -31.51 1.23
N ASP A 744 -16.67 -32.69 1.75
CA ASP A 744 -17.58 -33.79 2.02
C ASP A 744 -18.63 -33.46 3.11
N CYS A 745 -18.41 -32.41 3.91
CA CYS A 745 -19.41 -31.88 4.85
C CYS A 745 -20.64 -31.29 4.17
N VAL A 746 -20.62 -31.05 2.84
CA VAL A 746 -21.78 -30.57 2.10
C VAL A 746 -23.00 -31.47 2.24
N ARG A 747 -22.79 -32.78 2.47
CA ARG A 747 -23.88 -33.73 2.73
C ARG A 747 -24.68 -33.44 4.00
N TYR A 748 -24.11 -32.68 4.94
CA TYR A 748 -24.81 -32.27 6.16
C TYR A 748 -25.55 -30.95 5.96
N PHE A 749 -24.96 -30.03 5.19
CA PHE A 749 -25.54 -28.72 4.90
C PHE A 749 -26.68 -28.81 3.86
N GLU A 750 -26.53 -29.68 2.88
CA GLU A 750 -27.50 -29.94 1.81
C GLU A 750 -27.70 -31.48 1.68
N PRO A 751 -28.53 -32.11 2.54
CA PRO A 751 -28.67 -33.57 2.64
C PRO A 751 -29.03 -34.32 1.35
N LYS A 752 -29.63 -33.64 0.38
CA LYS A 752 -29.94 -34.23 -0.95
C LYS A 752 -28.69 -34.67 -1.71
N THR A 753 -27.55 -34.06 -1.41
CA THR A 753 -26.26 -34.37 -2.07
C THR A 753 -25.58 -35.64 -1.53
N ALA A 754 -26.11 -36.25 -0.46
CA ALA A 754 -25.51 -37.43 0.14
C ALA A 754 -25.43 -38.60 -0.87
N ARG A 755 -24.21 -39.12 -1.07
CA ARG A 755 -23.91 -40.29 -1.91
C ARG A 755 -22.84 -41.16 -1.22
N PRO A 756 -22.81 -42.48 -1.47
CA PRO A 756 -21.73 -43.32 -0.99
C PRO A 756 -20.43 -43.01 -1.75
N LEU A 757 -19.39 -42.55 -1.05
CA LEU A 757 -18.10 -42.19 -1.63
C LEU A 757 -16.97 -42.97 -0.95
N LYS A 758 -15.96 -43.36 -1.73
CA LYS A 758 -14.77 -44.02 -1.20
C LYS A 758 -13.87 -43.02 -0.48
N ASP A 759 -13.51 -43.32 0.77
CA ASP A 759 -12.61 -42.51 1.58
C ASP A 759 -11.15 -42.98 1.42
N VAL A 760 -10.44 -42.36 0.48
CA VAL A 760 -9.04 -42.71 0.17
C VAL A 760 -8.07 -42.00 1.12
N LEU A 761 -8.39 -40.78 1.53
CA LEU A 761 -7.50 -39.96 2.36
C LEU A 761 -7.54 -40.37 3.83
N LYS A 762 -8.69 -40.90 4.32
CA LYS A 762 -8.89 -41.30 5.71
C LYS A 762 -8.50 -40.19 6.69
N ILE A 763 -8.99 -38.98 6.43
CA ILE A 763 -8.78 -37.79 7.25
C ILE A 763 -10.10 -37.37 7.91
N PRO A 764 -10.07 -36.58 9.01
CA PRO A 764 -11.28 -35.99 9.56
C PRO A 764 -12.08 -35.19 8.51
N GLU A 765 -13.40 -35.19 8.61
CA GLU A 765 -14.27 -34.36 7.76
C GLU A 765 -14.22 -32.89 8.18
N SER A 766 -13.86 -32.62 9.44
CA SER A 766 -13.40 -31.31 9.90
C SER A 766 -12.44 -31.50 11.06
N GLN A 767 -11.50 -30.59 11.23
CA GLN A 767 -10.72 -30.46 12.46
C GLN A 767 -10.59 -28.98 12.84
N PHE A 768 -10.91 -28.64 14.08
CA PHE A 768 -10.72 -27.32 14.65
C PHE A 768 -9.91 -27.39 15.94
N CYS A 769 -8.77 -26.69 15.95
CA CYS A 769 -7.88 -26.55 17.09
C CYS A 769 -8.12 -25.20 17.77
N PHE A 770 -8.38 -25.22 19.08
CA PHE A 770 -8.68 -24.03 19.88
C PHE A 770 -7.40 -23.47 20.50
N TYR A 771 -6.95 -22.32 20.02
CA TYR A 771 -5.74 -21.66 20.49
C TYR A 771 -6.09 -20.44 21.34
N ASP A 772 -5.64 -20.45 22.59
CA ASP A 772 -5.78 -19.32 23.50
C ASP A 772 -4.61 -18.34 23.40
N THR A 773 -3.48 -18.79 22.83
CA THR A 773 -2.29 -17.96 22.67
C THR A 773 -1.93 -17.86 21.20
N ILE A 774 -1.93 -16.63 20.67
CA ILE A 774 -1.68 -16.33 19.26
C ILE A 774 -0.46 -15.42 19.15
N VAL A 775 0.44 -15.74 18.22
CA VAL A 775 1.51 -14.84 17.78
C VAL A 775 1.09 -14.21 16.46
N ALA A 776 0.92 -12.88 16.46
CA ALA A 776 0.46 -12.12 15.31
C ALA A 776 1.55 -11.13 14.84
N PHE A 777 2.00 -11.29 13.62
CA PHE A 777 2.88 -10.33 12.94
C PHE A 777 2.02 -9.21 12.35
N ASP A 778 2.26 -7.95 12.72
CA ASP A 778 1.64 -6.77 12.12
C ASP A 778 2.67 -6.07 11.22
N ARG A 779 2.63 -6.38 9.92
CA ARG A 779 3.62 -5.88 8.95
C ARG A 779 3.54 -4.37 8.75
N PHE A 780 2.39 -3.75 9.02
CA PHE A 780 2.22 -2.32 8.88
C PHE A 780 3.01 -1.53 9.93
N PHE A 781 3.07 -2.05 11.16
CA PHE A 781 3.82 -1.44 12.25
C PHE A 781 5.21 -2.06 12.47
N GLY A 782 5.54 -3.17 11.79
CA GLY A 782 6.80 -3.88 11.98
C GLY A 782 6.93 -4.52 13.36
N ILE A 783 5.82 -5.02 13.92
CA ILE A 783 5.78 -5.59 15.29
C ILE A 783 5.19 -6.99 15.31
N ILE A 784 5.52 -7.74 16.36
CA ILE A 784 4.93 -9.03 16.71
C ILE A 784 4.17 -8.84 18.02
N LYS A 785 2.91 -9.27 18.05
CA LYS A 785 2.09 -9.34 19.26
C LYS A 785 1.95 -10.78 19.71
N VAL A 786 2.34 -11.06 20.96
CA VAL A 786 2.06 -12.34 21.63
C VAL A 786 0.86 -12.11 22.53
N ILE A 787 -0.29 -12.69 22.16
CA ILE A 787 -1.59 -12.43 22.78
C ILE A 787 -2.03 -13.67 23.53
N THR A 788 -2.49 -13.52 24.77
CA THR A 788 -3.12 -14.58 25.57
C THR A 788 -4.24 -13.98 26.43
N TYR A 789 -4.91 -14.82 27.23
CA TYR A 789 -6.05 -14.40 28.05
C TYR A 789 -5.86 -14.75 29.52
N LEU A 790 -6.39 -13.89 30.39
CA LEU A 790 -6.73 -14.27 31.76
C LEU A 790 -8.03 -15.07 31.76
N GLN A 791 -8.05 -16.18 32.48
CA GLN A 791 -9.19 -17.07 32.62
C GLN A 791 -9.96 -16.72 33.90
N LEU A 792 -11.06 -15.98 33.77
CA LEU A 792 -11.78 -15.46 34.94
C LEU A 792 -12.52 -16.53 35.74
N ASP A 793 -12.87 -17.65 35.09
CA ASP A 793 -13.49 -18.79 35.75
C ASP A 793 -12.53 -19.48 36.74
N ALA A 794 -11.22 -19.27 36.59
CA ALA A 794 -10.19 -19.77 37.51
C ALA A 794 -9.88 -18.79 38.65
N VAL A 795 -10.44 -17.57 38.63
CA VAL A 795 -10.17 -16.54 39.63
C VAL A 795 -11.21 -16.62 40.76
N ALA A 796 -10.72 -16.78 41.99
CA ALA A 796 -11.55 -16.81 43.19
C ALA A 796 -12.39 -15.52 43.32
N GLN A 797 -13.66 -15.70 43.69
CA GLN A 797 -14.62 -14.63 43.91
C GLN A 797 -15.12 -14.69 45.35
N ASP A 798 -15.32 -13.52 45.95
CA ASP A 798 -16.00 -13.39 47.23
C ASP A 798 -17.44 -13.90 47.09
N SER A 799 -17.81 -14.88 47.93
CA SER A 799 -19.09 -15.58 47.85
C SER A 799 -20.31 -14.69 48.16
N THR A 800 -20.11 -13.55 48.80
CA THR A 800 -21.18 -12.63 49.22
C THR A 800 -21.35 -11.48 48.23
N THR A 801 -20.25 -10.94 47.71
CA THR A 801 -20.24 -9.75 46.85
C THR A 801 -20.04 -10.07 45.37
N GLY A 802 -19.55 -11.26 45.03
CA GLY A 802 -19.22 -11.69 43.67
C GLY A 802 -18.02 -10.96 43.06
N THR A 803 -17.27 -10.17 43.86
CA THR A 803 -16.07 -9.46 43.40
C THR A 803 -14.89 -10.42 43.34
N TYR A 804 -14.03 -10.25 42.34
CA TYR A 804 -12.80 -11.05 42.22
C TYR A 804 -11.81 -10.68 43.31
N GLU A 805 -11.19 -11.68 43.94
CA GLU A 805 -10.16 -11.46 44.95
C GLU A 805 -8.89 -10.88 44.31
N ALA A 806 -8.41 -9.73 44.80
CA ALA A 806 -7.27 -9.01 44.22
C ALA A 806 -6.00 -9.89 44.12
N ALA A 807 -5.75 -10.72 45.13
CA ALA A 807 -4.62 -11.64 45.14
C ALA A 807 -4.73 -12.71 44.04
N ALA A 808 -5.93 -13.24 43.81
CA ALA A 808 -6.21 -14.22 42.76
C ALA A 808 -6.10 -13.59 41.35
N VAL A 809 -6.63 -12.37 41.16
CA VAL A 809 -6.48 -11.61 39.90
C VAL A 809 -5.00 -11.38 39.59
N ALA A 810 -4.21 -10.95 40.59
CA ALA A 810 -2.78 -10.72 40.40
C ALA A 810 -2.02 -12.02 40.08
N ALA A 811 -2.43 -13.16 40.66
CA ALA A 811 -1.85 -14.47 40.34
C ALA A 811 -2.14 -14.89 38.90
N GLU A 812 -3.39 -14.74 38.44
CA GLU A 812 -3.79 -15.08 37.07
C GLU A 812 -3.16 -14.15 36.04
N TYR A 813 -3.03 -12.86 36.35
CA TYR A 813 -2.26 -11.91 35.54
C TYR A 813 -0.78 -12.30 35.43
N ARG A 814 -0.15 -12.71 36.55
CA ARG A 814 1.24 -13.23 36.51
C ARG A 814 1.37 -14.49 35.65
N ARG A 815 0.40 -15.40 35.68
CA ARG A 815 0.37 -16.58 34.80
C ARG A 815 0.32 -16.16 33.33
N ALA A 816 -0.65 -15.32 32.96
CA ALA A 816 -0.82 -14.86 31.58
C ALA A 816 0.40 -14.10 31.05
N THR A 817 0.97 -13.20 31.86
CA THR A 817 2.20 -12.47 31.49
C THR A 817 3.44 -13.36 31.47
N GLY A 818 3.49 -14.41 32.28
CA GLY A 818 4.53 -15.45 32.21
C GLY A 818 4.53 -16.19 30.87
N VAL A 819 3.34 -16.55 30.36
CA VAL A 819 3.20 -17.18 29.02
C VAL A 819 3.71 -16.25 27.92
N ILE A 820 3.36 -14.96 27.99
CA ILE A 820 3.82 -13.96 27.02
C ILE A 820 5.34 -13.86 27.03
N ARG A 821 5.96 -13.69 28.20
CA ARG A 821 7.42 -13.57 28.34
C ARG A 821 8.13 -14.81 27.84
N ALA A 822 7.67 -16.00 28.22
CA ALA A 822 8.25 -17.26 27.76
C ALA A 822 8.24 -17.38 26.23
N LEU A 823 7.15 -16.98 25.57
CA LEU A 823 7.08 -16.98 24.11
C LEU A 823 7.94 -15.88 23.47
N ILE A 824 8.04 -14.70 24.09
CA ILE A 824 8.97 -13.66 23.62
C ILE A 824 10.41 -14.14 23.70
N ASP A 825 10.81 -14.80 24.79
CA ASP A 825 12.13 -15.41 24.95
C ASP A 825 12.40 -16.45 23.86
N VAL A 826 11.41 -17.30 23.56
CA VAL A 826 11.48 -18.27 22.45
C VAL A 826 11.69 -17.56 21.12
N LEU A 827 10.94 -16.49 20.84
CA LEU A 827 11.05 -15.72 19.60
C LEU A 827 12.41 -15.03 19.48
N ASN A 828 12.96 -14.50 20.57
CA ASN A 828 14.27 -13.84 20.62
C ASN A 828 15.45 -14.82 20.69
N GLY A 829 15.21 -16.10 20.94
CA GLY A 829 16.26 -17.12 21.02
C GLY A 829 17.13 -17.19 19.76
N PRO A 830 18.45 -17.46 19.85
CA PRO A 830 19.35 -17.38 18.69
C PRO A 830 19.17 -18.54 17.70
N THR A 831 18.65 -19.68 18.15
CA THR A 831 18.53 -20.91 17.36
C THR A 831 17.15 -21.08 16.75
N ILE A 832 17.11 -21.52 15.48
CA ILE A 832 15.88 -21.90 14.78
C ILE A 832 15.89 -23.43 14.62
N PRO A 833 14.98 -24.16 15.26
CA PRO A 833 14.91 -25.61 15.13
C PRO A 833 14.36 -25.97 13.74
N LEU A 834 15.21 -26.52 12.87
CA LEU A 834 14.79 -26.96 11.55
C LEU A 834 14.10 -28.34 11.64
N PRO A 835 13.06 -28.59 10.83
CA PRO A 835 12.42 -29.89 10.81
C PRO A 835 13.36 -30.96 10.26
N GLU A 836 13.31 -32.16 10.84
CA GLU A 836 14.07 -33.31 10.35
C GLU A 836 13.60 -33.68 8.94
N GLN A 837 14.54 -33.65 7.99
CA GLN A 837 14.28 -33.98 6.58
C GLN A 837 14.89 -35.33 6.26
N LYS A 838 14.03 -36.33 5.99
CA LYS A 838 14.45 -37.66 5.53
C LYS A 838 15.20 -37.57 4.20
N GLU A 839 16.02 -38.57 3.93
CA GLU A 839 16.70 -38.74 2.64
C GLU A 839 15.68 -38.71 1.50
N VAL A 840 15.93 -37.84 0.51
CA VAL A 840 15.02 -37.59 -0.59
C VAL A 840 15.34 -38.50 -1.77
N VAL A 841 14.38 -39.35 -2.14
CA VAL A 841 14.48 -40.18 -3.34
C VAL A 841 13.85 -39.47 -4.55
N LEU A 842 14.68 -39.16 -5.55
CA LEU A 842 14.24 -38.54 -6.80
C LEU A 842 13.55 -39.55 -7.74
N GLY A 843 12.87 -39.04 -8.77
CA GLY A 843 12.30 -39.86 -9.85
C GLY A 843 10.96 -40.52 -9.53
N ARG A 844 10.30 -40.13 -8.43
CA ARG A 844 8.93 -40.57 -8.15
C ARG A 844 7.96 -40.01 -9.20
N GLU A 845 6.82 -40.67 -9.39
CA GLU A 845 5.82 -40.29 -10.38
C GLU A 845 4.49 -39.89 -9.73
N TYR A 846 3.70 -39.10 -10.46
CA TYR A 846 2.34 -38.76 -10.08
C TYR A 846 1.36 -39.78 -10.65
N THR A 847 0.40 -40.22 -9.84
CA THR A 847 -0.68 -41.11 -10.29
C THR A 847 -2.02 -40.39 -10.20
N SER A 848 -2.75 -40.31 -11.33
CA SER A 848 -4.13 -39.81 -11.36
C SER A 848 -5.11 -40.91 -10.94
N ASN A 849 -6.14 -40.56 -10.17
CA ASN A 849 -7.18 -41.51 -9.76
C ASN A 849 -8.14 -41.92 -10.91
N VAL A 850 -8.33 -41.05 -11.89
CA VAL A 850 -9.25 -41.27 -13.03
C VAL A 850 -8.55 -41.32 -14.39
N GLY A 851 -7.35 -40.73 -14.49
CA GLY A 851 -6.62 -40.59 -15.75
C GLY A 851 -7.28 -39.63 -16.74
N GLN A 852 -6.59 -39.38 -17.85
CA GLN A 852 -7.07 -38.46 -18.89
C GLN A 852 -8.42 -38.89 -19.48
N ALA A 853 -8.55 -40.15 -19.89
CA ALA A 853 -9.78 -40.68 -20.48
C ALA A 853 -10.97 -40.65 -19.49
N GLY A 854 -10.71 -40.91 -18.19
CA GLY A 854 -11.73 -40.82 -17.16
C GLY A 854 -12.24 -39.40 -16.96
N TYR A 855 -11.33 -38.43 -16.87
CA TYR A 855 -11.73 -37.02 -16.73
C TYR A 855 -12.48 -36.50 -17.97
N MET A 856 -12.01 -36.81 -19.18
CA MET A 856 -12.71 -36.45 -20.43
C MET A 856 -14.13 -37.05 -20.47
N SER A 857 -14.31 -38.27 -19.95
CA SER A 857 -15.63 -38.89 -19.80
C SER A 857 -16.53 -38.12 -18.81
N HIS A 858 -15.98 -37.57 -17.72
CA HIS A 858 -16.75 -36.69 -16.82
C HIS A 858 -17.27 -35.46 -17.56
N VAL A 859 -16.41 -34.80 -18.35
CA VAL A 859 -16.78 -33.62 -19.15
C VAL A 859 -17.90 -33.96 -20.13
N ALA A 860 -17.73 -35.02 -20.93
CA ALA A 860 -18.73 -35.46 -21.90
C ALA A 860 -20.09 -35.81 -21.25
N ARG A 861 -20.09 -36.42 -20.06
CA ARG A 861 -21.33 -36.73 -19.32
C ARG A 861 -22.00 -35.47 -18.78
N LEU A 862 -21.24 -34.51 -18.25
CA LEU A 862 -21.79 -33.26 -17.75
C LEU A 862 -22.37 -32.41 -18.87
N LYS A 863 -21.74 -32.37 -20.05
CA LYS A 863 -22.30 -31.68 -21.24
C LYS A 863 -23.68 -32.20 -21.62
N LYS A 864 -23.92 -33.52 -21.55
CA LYS A 864 -25.27 -34.08 -21.77
C LYS A 864 -26.31 -33.59 -20.77
N HIS A 865 -25.91 -33.41 -19.50
CA HIS A 865 -26.80 -32.84 -18.48
C HIS A 865 -27.03 -31.34 -18.71
N ILE A 866 -26.05 -30.61 -19.24
CA ILE A 866 -26.19 -29.21 -19.63
C ILE A 866 -27.15 -29.07 -20.82
N GLU A 867 -26.99 -29.90 -21.86
CA GLU A 867 -27.88 -29.96 -23.02
C GLU A 867 -29.33 -30.31 -22.64
N ALA A 868 -29.50 -31.19 -21.66
CA ALA A 868 -30.82 -31.54 -21.12
C ALA A 868 -31.45 -30.44 -20.25
N GLY A 869 -30.65 -29.43 -19.84
CA GLY A 869 -31.09 -28.37 -18.93
C GLY A 869 -31.11 -28.76 -17.44
N ASP A 870 -30.47 -29.88 -17.06
CA ASP A 870 -30.37 -30.30 -15.66
C ASP A 870 -29.47 -29.35 -14.84
N ILE A 871 -28.41 -28.85 -15.48
CA ILE A 871 -27.42 -27.93 -14.92
C ILE A 871 -26.97 -26.90 -15.96
N ILE A 872 -26.44 -25.78 -15.48
CA ILE A 872 -25.78 -24.74 -16.30
C ILE A 872 -24.26 -24.95 -16.29
N GLN A 873 -23.72 -25.32 -15.12
CA GLN A 873 -22.30 -25.59 -14.90
C GLN A 873 -22.12 -26.67 -13.84
N ALA A 874 -21.06 -27.46 -13.96
CA ALA A 874 -20.53 -28.28 -12.87
C ALA A 874 -19.00 -28.22 -12.85
N VAL A 875 -18.40 -28.38 -11.67
CA VAL A 875 -16.94 -28.33 -11.49
C VAL A 875 -16.39 -29.69 -11.03
N PRO A 876 -16.30 -30.71 -11.91
CA PRO A 876 -15.68 -31.98 -11.59
C PRO A 876 -14.17 -31.81 -11.41
N SER A 877 -13.60 -32.66 -10.57
CA SER A 877 -12.18 -32.64 -10.20
C SER A 877 -11.53 -34.00 -10.35
N GLN A 878 -10.20 -34.00 -10.41
CA GLN A 878 -9.38 -35.21 -10.38
C GLN A 878 -8.21 -35.07 -9.42
N ARG A 879 -7.86 -36.17 -8.76
CA ARG A 879 -6.83 -36.21 -7.73
C ARG A 879 -5.58 -36.89 -8.24
N PHE A 880 -4.43 -36.30 -7.91
CA PHE A 880 -3.11 -36.85 -8.12
C PHE A 880 -2.47 -37.18 -6.78
N ALA A 881 -1.84 -38.34 -6.73
CA ALA A 881 -1.04 -38.78 -5.59
C ALA A 881 0.42 -38.92 -6.01
N ARG A 882 1.34 -38.48 -5.15
CA ARG A 882 2.79 -38.67 -5.32
C ARG A 882 3.42 -39.05 -3.99
N PRO A 883 4.10 -40.20 -3.89
CA PRO A 883 4.93 -40.47 -2.73
C PRO A 883 6.05 -39.41 -2.62
N THR A 884 6.34 -38.90 -1.43
CA THR A 884 7.39 -37.90 -1.20
C THR A 884 8.04 -38.08 0.17
N ASP A 885 9.34 -37.82 0.26
CA ASP A 885 10.10 -37.87 1.51
C ASP A 885 10.24 -36.47 2.14
N LEU A 886 9.77 -35.43 1.45
CA LEU A 886 9.83 -34.06 1.94
C LEU A 886 9.04 -33.90 3.24
N HIS A 887 9.65 -33.23 4.20
CA HIS A 887 8.93 -32.77 5.37
C HIS A 887 7.86 -31.74 4.93
N PRO A 888 6.59 -31.84 5.36
CA PRO A 888 5.53 -30.97 4.85
C PRO A 888 5.78 -29.47 5.06
N PHE A 889 6.41 -29.09 6.17
CA PHE A 889 6.82 -27.69 6.37
C PHE A 889 7.85 -27.20 5.33
N ASN A 890 8.74 -28.07 4.84
CA ASN A 890 9.67 -27.72 3.77
C ASN A 890 8.95 -27.56 2.43
N VAL A 891 7.90 -28.35 2.17
CA VAL A 891 6.99 -28.14 1.03
C VAL A 891 6.33 -26.75 1.14
N TYR A 892 5.82 -26.38 2.31
CA TYR A 892 5.26 -25.05 2.54
C TYR A 892 6.27 -23.92 2.28
N ARG A 893 7.49 -24.05 2.81
CA ARG A 893 8.55 -23.04 2.60
C ARG A 893 8.86 -22.83 1.12
N HIS A 894 8.86 -23.89 0.33
CA HIS A 894 9.08 -23.83 -1.10
C HIS A 894 7.85 -23.34 -1.88
N LEU A 895 6.64 -23.67 -1.43
CA LEU A 895 5.40 -23.18 -2.02
C LEU A 895 5.31 -21.64 -1.96
N ARG A 896 5.81 -21.03 -0.87
CA ARG A 896 5.83 -19.56 -0.70
C ARG A 896 6.58 -18.84 -1.81
N THR A 897 7.59 -19.47 -2.42
CA THR A 897 8.36 -18.87 -3.51
C THR A 897 7.75 -19.21 -4.87
N VAL A 898 7.25 -20.43 -5.06
CA VAL A 898 6.68 -20.90 -6.33
C VAL A 898 5.29 -20.29 -6.61
N ASN A 899 4.45 -20.13 -5.59
CA ASN A 899 3.05 -19.73 -5.77
C ASN A 899 2.57 -18.79 -4.64
N PRO A 900 3.04 -17.54 -4.61
CA PRO A 900 2.54 -16.54 -3.66
C PRO A 900 1.04 -16.28 -3.88
N SER A 901 0.25 -16.36 -2.80
CA SER A 901 -1.21 -16.21 -2.83
C SER A 901 -1.74 -15.41 -1.64
N PRO A 902 -2.94 -14.79 -1.72
CA PRO A 902 -3.55 -14.07 -0.59
C PRO A 902 -3.68 -14.90 0.68
N TYR A 903 -3.98 -16.19 0.54
CA TYR A 903 -4.07 -17.16 1.63
C TYR A 903 -2.98 -18.22 1.50
N LEU A 904 -1.88 -18.05 2.23
CA LEU A 904 -0.87 -19.08 2.43
C LEU A 904 -1.06 -19.73 3.79
N PHE A 905 -1.15 -21.05 3.83
CA PHE A 905 -1.34 -21.76 5.09
C PHE A 905 -0.53 -23.05 5.19
N TYR A 906 -0.03 -23.27 6.40
CA TYR A 906 0.46 -24.56 6.90
C TYR A 906 -0.34 -24.92 8.13
N ILE A 907 -0.90 -26.13 8.18
CA ILE A 907 -1.60 -26.66 9.36
C ILE A 907 -1.06 -28.05 9.65
N ASP A 908 -0.57 -28.26 10.86
CA ASP A 908 -0.26 -29.59 11.40
C ASP A 908 -1.45 -30.08 12.21
N CYS A 909 -2.11 -31.15 11.74
CA CYS A 909 -3.33 -31.70 12.35
C CYS A 909 -3.01 -32.90 13.25
N GLY A 910 -2.00 -32.80 14.11
CA GLY A 910 -1.57 -33.90 14.99
C GLY A 910 -0.54 -34.83 14.35
N GLY A 911 0.15 -34.37 13.30
CA GLY A 911 1.12 -35.15 12.55
C GLY A 911 0.54 -35.95 11.39
N ARG A 912 -0.79 -36.00 11.19
CA ARG A 912 -1.48 -36.57 10.01
C ARG A 912 -2.98 -36.19 10.03
N PRO A 913 -3.52 -35.51 8.99
CA PRO A 913 -2.81 -34.96 7.84
C PRO A 913 -2.00 -33.70 8.17
N GLN A 914 -1.09 -33.30 7.28
CA GLN A 914 -0.50 -31.96 7.27
C GLN A 914 -0.95 -31.25 6.01
N ILE A 915 -1.46 -30.03 6.16
CA ILE A 915 -2.12 -29.29 5.08
C ILE A 915 -1.24 -28.11 4.69
N VAL A 916 -0.93 -28.02 3.40
CA VAL A 916 -0.11 -26.95 2.81
C VAL A 916 -0.91 -26.33 1.68
N GLY A 917 -1.15 -25.02 1.67
CA GLY A 917 -1.94 -24.40 0.61
C GLY A 917 -1.61 -22.94 0.31
N ALA A 918 -1.96 -22.55 -0.91
CA ALA A 918 -1.80 -21.22 -1.48
C ALA A 918 -3.09 -20.83 -2.22
N SER A 919 -4.16 -20.57 -1.47
CA SER A 919 -5.48 -20.31 -2.05
C SER A 919 -5.63 -18.88 -2.56
N PRO A 920 -6.18 -18.67 -3.77
CA PRO A 920 -6.48 -17.35 -4.31
C PRO A 920 -7.83 -16.79 -3.84
N GLU A 921 -8.72 -17.63 -3.30
CA GLU A 921 -10.15 -17.30 -3.19
C GLU A 921 -10.66 -17.30 -1.75
N LEU A 922 -11.26 -16.17 -1.35
CA LEU A 922 -12.01 -16.02 -0.11
C LEU A 922 -13.34 -16.75 -0.23
N LEU A 923 -13.61 -17.70 0.66
CA LEU A 923 -14.93 -18.32 0.78
C LEU A 923 -15.89 -17.35 1.45
N VAL A 924 -15.61 -17.03 2.72
CA VAL A 924 -16.43 -16.14 3.54
C VAL A 924 -15.60 -15.54 4.66
N LYS A 925 -15.78 -14.23 4.87
CA LYS A 925 -15.26 -13.52 6.05
C LYS A 925 -16.30 -12.58 6.64
N THR A 926 -16.13 -12.25 7.90
CA THR A 926 -16.82 -11.13 8.54
C THR A 926 -15.93 -9.89 8.51
N GLU A 927 -16.45 -8.75 8.09
CA GLU A 927 -15.71 -7.49 8.08
C GLU A 927 -16.67 -6.32 8.34
N GLY A 928 -16.39 -5.52 9.37
CA GLY A 928 -17.19 -4.32 9.67
C GLY A 928 -18.68 -4.60 9.94
N GLY A 929 -19.02 -5.76 10.51
CA GLY A 929 -20.41 -6.18 10.74
C GLY A 929 -21.12 -6.74 9.50
N ARG A 930 -20.40 -6.95 8.39
CA ARG A 930 -20.91 -7.55 7.15
C ARG A 930 -20.25 -8.90 6.91
N VAL A 931 -20.95 -9.77 6.19
CA VAL A 931 -20.40 -10.99 5.62
C VAL A 931 -19.97 -10.68 4.19
N VAL A 932 -18.79 -11.12 3.80
CA VAL A 932 -18.17 -10.85 2.49
C VAL A 932 -17.68 -12.14 1.86
N THR A 933 -17.91 -12.29 0.55
CA THR A 933 -17.36 -13.36 -0.29
C THR A 933 -16.84 -12.77 -1.61
N HIS A 934 -15.80 -13.40 -2.19
CA HIS A 934 -15.19 -12.95 -3.44
C HIS A 934 -15.25 -14.03 -4.52
N PRO A 935 -16.31 -14.08 -5.33
CA PRO A 935 -16.35 -14.96 -6.49
C PRO A 935 -15.22 -14.62 -7.46
N ILE A 936 -14.47 -15.64 -7.89
CA ILE A 936 -13.38 -15.53 -8.87
C ILE A 936 -13.72 -16.37 -10.10
N ALA A 937 -13.50 -15.82 -11.29
CA ALA A 937 -13.52 -16.61 -12.52
C ALA A 937 -12.53 -16.02 -13.54
N GLY A 938 -12.17 -16.84 -14.53
CA GLY A 938 -11.20 -16.48 -15.54
C GLY A 938 -9.78 -16.34 -15.00
N THR A 939 -8.82 -16.92 -15.70
CA THR A 939 -7.41 -16.88 -15.31
C THR A 939 -6.55 -16.66 -16.54
N VAL A 940 -5.79 -15.57 -16.56
CA VAL A 940 -4.73 -15.38 -17.55
C VAL A 940 -3.41 -15.12 -16.86
N LYS A 941 -2.32 -15.49 -17.53
CA LYS A 941 -0.96 -15.18 -17.06
C LYS A 941 -0.75 -13.66 -16.99
N ARG A 942 0.22 -13.22 -16.18
CA ARG A 942 0.74 -11.85 -16.26
C ARG A 942 1.56 -11.68 -17.54
N GLY A 943 1.50 -10.49 -18.13
CA GLY A 943 2.33 -10.11 -19.27
C GLY A 943 3.78 -9.89 -18.86
N ARG A 944 4.71 -10.02 -19.82
CA ARG A 944 6.14 -9.74 -19.59
C ARG A 944 6.44 -8.25 -19.57
N THR A 945 5.58 -7.44 -20.19
CA THR A 945 5.63 -5.97 -20.17
C THR A 945 4.29 -5.39 -19.67
N PRO A 946 4.24 -4.15 -19.18
CA PRO A 946 2.99 -3.51 -18.76
C PRO A 946 1.91 -3.47 -19.85
N GLU A 947 2.31 -3.33 -21.12
CA GLU A 947 1.42 -3.32 -22.29
C GLU A 947 0.84 -4.71 -22.56
N GLU A 948 1.68 -5.75 -22.56
CA GLU A 948 1.21 -7.14 -22.68
C GLU A 948 0.30 -7.50 -21.49
N ASP A 949 0.65 -7.05 -20.29
CA ASP A 949 -0.12 -7.32 -19.08
C ASP A 949 -1.51 -6.66 -19.12
N THR A 950 -1.57 -5.43 -19.63
CA THR A 950 -2.83 -4.69 -19.85
C THR A 950 -3.64 -5.29 -21.00
N ALA A 951 -2.99 -5.74 -22.07
CA ALA A 951 -3.65 -6.41 -23.19
C ALA A 951 -4.28 -7.74 -22.75
N LEU A 952 -3.56 -8.57 -22.00
CA LEU A 952 -4.08 -9.81 -21.42
C LEU A 952 -5.22 -9.54 -20.42
N ALA A 953 -5.14 -8.43 -19.66
CA ALA A 953 -6.20 -8.02 -18.74
C ALA A 953 -7.47 -7.66 -19.51
N GLU A 954 -7.32 -6.93 -20.62
CA GLU A 954 -8.44 -6.52 -21.47
C GLU A 954 -9.01 -7.72 -22.25
N GLU A 955 -8.17 -8.65 -22.71
CA GLU A 955 -8.60 -9.92 -23.31
C GLU A 955 -9.48 -10.72 -22.33
N LEU A 956 -9.02 -10.88 -21.09
CA LEU A 956 -9.80 -11.52 -20.03
C LEU A 956 -11.12 -10.78 -19.76
N ARG A 957 -11.09 -9.44 -19.77
CA ARG A 957 -12.29 -8.61 -19.57
C ARG A 957 -13.26 -8.71 -20.75
N GLN A 958 -12.78 -8.97 -21.96
CA GLN A 958 -13.60 -9.08 -23.17
C GLN A 958 -14.07 -10.52 -23.44
N SER A 959 -13.44 -11.53 -22.81
CA SER A 959 -13.81 -12.94 -22.93
C SER A 959 -15.29 -13.17 -22.58
N LEU A 960 -16.06 -13.61 -23.58
CA LEU A 960 -17.48 -13.90 -23.43
C LEU A 960 -17.72 -15.11 -22.52
N LYS A 961 -16.88 -16.15 -22.62
CA LYS A 961 -16.93 -17.35 -21.75
C LYS A 961 -16.72 -16.94 -20.29
N ASP A 962 -15.60 -16.28 -19.99
CA ASP A 962 -15.22 -15.95 -18.60
C ASP A 962 -16.21 -14.97 -17.97
N ARG A 963 -16.72 -14.00 -18.74
CA ARG A 963 -17.77 -13.10 -18.27
C ARG A 963 -19.06 -13.82 -17.96
N ALA A 964 -19.52 -14.72 -18.83
CA ALA A 964 -20.76 -15.47 -18.62
C ALA A 964 -20.67 -16.34 -17.35
N GLU A 965 -19.56 -17.07 -17.19
CA GLU A 965 -19.27 -17.85 -15.98
C GLU A 965 -19.26 -16.93 -14.75
N HIS A 966 -18.55 -15.79 -14.81
CA HIS A 966 -18.40 -14.89 -13.68
C HIS A 966 -19.72 -14.21 -13.27
N VAL A 967 -20.60 -13.82 -14.21
CA VAL A 967 -21.95 -13.30 -13.88
C VAL A 967 -22.72 -14.33 -13.06
N MET A 968 -22.72 -15.58 -13.53
CA MET A 968 -23.48 -16.65 -12.89
C MET A 968 -22.96 -16.93 -11.48
N LEU A 969 -21.64 -17.00 -11.30
CA LEU A 969 -21.02 -17.19 -9.98
C LEU A 969 -21.33 -16.02 -9.04
N CYS A 970 -21.33 -14.79 -9.55
CA CYS A 970 -21.69 -13.60 -8.78
C CYS A 970 -23.16 -13.63 -8.35
N ASP A 971 -24.09 -14.05 -9.23
CA ASP A 971 -25.49 -14.18 -8.86
C ASP A 971 -25.73 -15.31 -7.85
N LEU A 972 -25.04 -16.45 -8.00
CA LEU A 972 -25.09 -17.54 -7.03
C LEU A 972 -24.61 -17.07 -5.65
N ALA A 973 -23.47 -16.38 -5.59
CA ALA A 973 -22.96 -15.80 -4.35
C ALA A 973 -23.91 -14.76 -3.75
N ARG A 974 -24.53 -13.91 -4.58
CA ARG A 974 -25.57 -12.97 -4.16
C ARG A 974 -26.77 -13.70 -3.54
N ASN A 975 -27.22 -14.80 -4.16
CA ASN A 975 -28.32 -15.62 -3.63
C ASN A 975 -27.93 -16.29 -2.30
N ASP A 976 -26.73 -16.86 -2.20
CA ASP A 976 -26.23 -17.49 -0.97
C ASP A 976 -26.10 -16.50 0.19
N VAL A 977 -25.61 -15.28 -0.07
CA VAL A 977 -25.57 -14.20 0.93
C VAL A 977 -26.99 -13.78 1.32
N THR A 978 -27.89 -13.60 0.33
CA THR A 978 -29.28 -13.18 0.57
C THR A 978 -30.07 -14.19 1.41
N ARG A 979 -29.73 -15.49 1.35
CA ARG A 979 -30.37 -16.53 2.18
C ARG A 979 -30.26 -16.25 3.67
N VAL A 980 -29.24 -15.53 4.15
CA VAL A 980 -29.00 -15.25 5.58
C VAL A 980 -28.88 -13.76 5.92
N CYS A 981 -28.61 -12.90 4.94
CA CYS A 981 -28.47 -11.45 5.11
C CYS A 981 -29.75 -10.69 4.78
N ASP A 982 -29.89 -9.45 5.25
CA ASP A 982 -31.00 -8.58 4.85
C ASP A 982 -30.93 -8.37 3.32
N PRO A 983 -31.97 -8.77 2.57
CA PRO A 983 -31.97 -8.62 1.11
C PRO A 983 -31.81 -7.17 0.65
N ARG A 984 -32.19 -6.19 1.48
CA ARG A 984 -32.07 -4.74 1.17
C ARG A 984 -30.64 -4.22 1.33
N GLU A 985 -29.84 -4.90 2.16
CA GLU A 985 -28.43 -4.54 2.43
C GLU A 985 -27.44 -5.39 1.63
N THR A 986 -27.92 -6.44 0.97
CA THR A 986 -27.09 -7.33 0.14
C THR A 986 -26.76 -6.63 -1.17
N ARG A 987 -25.47 -6.52 -1.49
CA ARG A 987 -24.99 -5.80 -2.67
C ARG A 987 -23.75 -6.42 -3.27
N VAL A 988 -23.59 -6.19 -4.57
CA VAL A 988 -22.35 -6.43 -5.29
C VAL A 988 -21.51 -5.16 -5.17
N ASP A 989 -20.54 -5.16 -4.25
CA ASP A 989 -19.68 -4.00 -3.98
C ASP A 989 -18.72 -3.70 -5.14
N ARG A 990 -18.24 -4.76 -5.81
CA ARG A 990 -17.34 -4.71 -6.97
C ARG A 990 -17.77 -5.80 -7.95
N LEU A 991 -17.83 -5.49 -9.24
CA LEU A 991 -18.23 -6.44 -10.28
C LEU A 991 -17.13 -6.55 -11.34
N MET A 992 -16.62 -7.77 -11.56
CA MET A 992 -15.65 -8.12 -12.63
C MET A 992 -14.44 -7.18 -12.69
N VAL A 993 -13.84 -6.91 -11.53
CA VAL A 993 -12.58 -6.16 -11.47
C VAL A 993 -11.45 -7.13 -11.77
N VAL A 994 -10.56 -6.76 -12.68
CA VAL A 994 -9.32 -7.52 -12.89
C VAL A 994 -8.42 -7.30 -11.68
N GLU A 995 -8.19 -8.36 -10.92
CA GLU A 995 -7.26 -8.36 -9.79
C GLU A 995 -5.99 -9.08 -10.20
N LYS A 996 -4.85 -8.38 -10.05
CA LYS A 996 -3.54 -8.85 -10.49
C LYS A 996 -2.78 -9.50 -9.32
N PHE A 997 -2.27 -10.70 -9.57
CA PHE A 997 -1.40 -11.46 -8.67
C PHE A 997 -0.02 -11.58 -9.30
N SER A 998 0.96 -12.15 -8.57
CA SER A 998 2.36 -12.15 -9.00
C SER A 998 2.60 -12.84 -10.36
N HIS A 999 1.81 -13.87 -10.69
CA HIS A 999 1.98 -14.66 -11.93
C HIS A 999 0.71 -14.76 -12.79
N VAL A 1000 -0.45 -14.43 -12.23
CA VAL A 1000 -1.75 -14.51 -12.90
C VAL A 1000 -2.62 -13.28 -12.60
N GLN A 1001 -3.67 -13.07 -13.39
CA GLN A 1001 -4.74 -12.11 -13.10
C GLN A 1001 -6.11 -12.75 -13.32
N HIS A 1002 -7.09 -12.34 -12.52
CA HIS A 1002 -8.42 -12.94 -12.45
C HIS A 1002 -9.53 -11.89 -12.50
N LEU A 1003 -10.74 -12.26 -12.95
CA LEU A 1003 -11.93 -11.47 -12.68
C LEU A 1003 -12.39 -11.74 -11.26
N VAL A 1004 -12.54 -10.68 -10.48
CA VAL A 1004 -12.99 -10.74 -9.09
C VAL A 1004 -14.21 -9.85 -8.89
N SER A 1005 -15.24 -10.41 -8.28
CA SER A 1005 -16.36 -9.65 -7.75
C SER A 1005 -16.36 -9.71 -6.24
N GLN A 1006 -17.04 -8.76 -5.60
CA GLN A 1006 -17.24 -8.75 -4.17
C GLN A 1006 -18.74 -8.65 -3.88
N VAL A 1007 -19.25 -9.62 -3.12
CA VAL A 1007 -20.62 -9.62 -2.64
C VAL A 1007 -20.59 -9.50 -1.13
N SER A 1008 -21.40 -8.58 -0.59
CA SER A 1008 -21.54 -8.44 0.87
C SER A 1008 -22.98 -8.23 1.31
N GLY A 1009 -23.26 -8.58 2.56
CA GLY A 1009 -24.55 -8.34 3.21
C GLY A 1009 -24.43 -8.24 4.72
N VAL A 1010 -25.46 -7.68 5.37
CA VAL A 1010 -25.59 -7.64 6.84
C VAL A 1010 -26.47 -8.82 7.26
N LEU A 1011 -26.01 -9.62 8.21
CA LEU A 1011 -26.78 -10.76 8.74
C LEU A 1011 -28.14 -10.30 9.29
N ARG A 1012 -29.21 -11.08 9.03
CA ARG A 1012 -30.53 -10.81 9.62
C ARG A 1012 -30.54 -11.13 11.12
N PRO A 1013 -31.45 -10.52 11.89
CA PRO A 1013 -31.66 -10.92 13.28
C PRO A 1013 -31.90 -12.43 13.38
N GLY A 1014 -31.17 -13.09 14.28
CA GLY A 1014 -31.24 -14.54 14.50
C GLY A 1014 -30.32 -15.39 13.62
N CYS A 1015 -29.64 -14.81 12.63
CA CYS A 1015 -28.60 -15.49 11.87
C CYS A 1015 -27.21 -15.18 12.43
N SER A 1016 -26.32 -16.16 12.46
CA SER A 1016 -24.93 -16.03 12.92
C SER A 1016 -23.94 -16.15 11.76
N ARG A 1017 -22.64 -15.88 12.06
CA ARG A 1017 -21.55 -16.16 11.12
C ARG A 1017 -21.48 -17.64 10.67
N PHE A 1018 -21.98 -18.58 11.49
CA PHE A 1018 -22.03 -20.00 11.13
C PHE A 1018 -23.12 -20.28 10.08
N ASP A 1019 -24.25 -19.57 10.14
CA ASP A 1019 -25.28 -19.64 9.10
C ASP A 1019 -24.77 -19.07 7.77
N ALA A 1020 -24.01 -17.98 7.82
CA ALA A 1020 -23.32 -17.45 6.65
C ALA A 1020 -22.35 -18.46 6.03
N PHE A 1021 -21.52 -19.10 6.84
CA PHE A 1021 -20.64 -20.17 6.37
C PHE A 1021 -21.44 -21.29 5.71
N ARG A 1022 -22.47 -21.81 6.40
CA ARG A 1022 -23.32 -22.90 5.90
C ARG A 1022 -24.03 -22.54 4.59
N SER A 1023 -24.48 -21.30 4.44
CA SER A 1023 -25.21 -20.84 3.25
C SER A 1023 -24.29 -20.69 2.03
N ILE A 1024 -23.09 -20.18 2.24
CA ILE A 1024 -22.11 -19.91 1.16
C ILE A 1024 -21.35 -21.19 0.78
N PHE A 1025 -21.18 -22.14 1.70
CA PHE A 1025 -20.43 -23.37 1.46
C PHE A 1025 -21.24 -24.45 0.71
N PRO A 1026 -20.65 -25.14 -0.28
CA PRO A 1026 -19.43 -24.76 -0.99
C PRO A 1026 -19.73 -23.61 -1.97
N ALA A 1027 -18.71 -22.85 -2.32
CA ALA A 1027 -18.86 -21.78 -3.30
C ALA A 1027 -19.25 -22.32 -4.68
N GLY A 1028 -19.88 -21.46 -5.49
CA GLY A 1028 -20.22 -21.76 -6.88
C GLY A 1028 -19.01 -22.19 -7.72
N THR A 1029 -17.85 -21.62 -7.43
CA THR A 1029 -16.57 -21.83 -8.14
C THR A 1029 -16.03 -23.26 -8.06
N VAL A 1030 -16.55 -24.08 -7.13
CA VAL A 1030 -16.12 -25.47 -6.93
C VAL A 1030 -17.26 -26.50 -7.02
N SER A 1031 -18.48 -26.02 -7.25
CA SER A 1031 -19.69 -26.83 -7.34
C SER A 1031 -20.33 -26.70 -8.72
N GLY A 1032 -20.73 -25.49 -9.09
CA GLY A 1032 -21.50 -25.18 -10.28
C GLY A 1032 -22.94 -24.75 -9.96
N ALA A 1033 -23.79 -24.70 -10.98
CA ALA A 1033 -25.16 -24.20 -10.87
C ALA A 1033 -26.12 -25.02 -11.74
N PRO A 1034 -27.36 -25.32 -11.28
CA PRO A 1034 -27.85 -25.16 -9.91
C PRO A 1034 -27.08 -26.03 -8.90
N LYS A 1035 -26.72 -25.45 -7.75
CA LYS A 1035 -25.71 -26.00 -6.83
C LYS A 1035 -25.98 -27.46 -6.41
N VAL A 1036 -27.19 -27.75 -5.95
CA VAL A 1036 -27.55 -29.11 -5.46
C VAL A 1036 -27.39 -30.16 -6.55
N ARG A 1037 -27.95 -29.92 -7.74
CA ARG A 1037 -27.91 -30.89 -8.85
C ARG A 1037 -26.50 -31.11 -9.37
N ALA A 1038 -25.70 -30.04 -9.49
CA ALA A 1038 -24.31 -30.13 -9.89
C ALA A 1038 -23.50 -30.99 -8.91
N MET A 1039 -23.69 -30.83 -7.60
CA MET A 1039 -22.99 -31.61 -6.57
C MET A 1039 -23.36 -33.09 -6.55
N GLU A 1040 -24.63 -33.43 -6.83
CA GLU A 1040 -25.03 -34.84 -7.00
C GLU A 1040 -24.28 -35.52 -8.14
N LEU A 1041 -24.24 -34.85 -9.31
CA LEU A 1041 -23.56 -35.36 -10.50
C LEU A 1041 -22.05 -35.46 -10.27
N ILE A 1042 -21.45 -34.47 -9.61
CA ILE A 1042 -20.03 -34.51 -9.23
C ILE A 1042 -19.74 -35.73 -8.36
N ALA A 1043 -20.54 -35.97 -7.31
CA ALA A 1043 -20.34 -37.10 -6.41
C ALA A 1043 -20.49 -38.45 -7.15
N GLU A 1044 -21.45 -38.56 -8.06
CA GLU A 1044 -21.69 -39.75 -8.88
C GLU A 1044 -20.56 -40.02 -9.89
N LEU A 1045 -19.93 -38.97 -10.42
CA LEU A 1045 -18.81 -39.08 -11.37
C LEU A 1045 -17.48 -39.35 -10.67
N GLU A 1046 -17.17 -38.61 -9.60
CA GLU A 1046 -15.88 -38.72 -8.90
C GLU A 1046 -15.77 -40.01 -8.07
N GLY A 1047 -16.85 -40.45 -7.42
CA GLY A 1047 -16.90 -41.70 -6.64
C GLY A 1047 -15.99 -41.76 -5.40
N GLU A 1048 -15.18 -40.73 -5.15
CA GLU A 1048 -14.23 -40.63 -4.03
C GLU A 1048 -14.45 -39.30 -3.28
N LYS A 1049 -14.17 -39.30 -1.97
CA LYS A 1049 -14.18 -38.07 -1.17
C LYS A 1049 -13.09 -37.10 -1.64
N ARG A 1050 -13.41 -35.79 -1.69
CA ARG A 1050 -12.45 -34.72 -2.01
C ARG A 1050 -11.57 -34.35 -0.81
N GLY A 1051 -12.07 -34.53 0.41
CA GLY A 1051 -11.40 -34.12 1.63
C GLY A 1051 -11.25 -32.60 1.71
N VAL A 1052 -10.05 -32.12 2.02
CA VAL A 1052 -9.76 -30.68 2.19
C VAL A 1052 -9.97 -29.90 0.89
N TYR A 1053 -9.69 -30.48 -0.27
CA TYR A 1053 -9.82 -29.77 -1.56
C TYR A 1053 -11.28 -29.32 -1.79
N ALA A 1054 -11.46 -28.08 -2.26
CA ALA A 1054 -12.76 -27.42 -2.42
C ALA A 1054 -13.55 -27.22 -1.10
N GLY A 1055 -12.99 -27.64 0.04
CA GLY A 1055 -13.49 -27.31 1.37
C GLY A 1055 -13.07 -25.90 1.80
N ALA A 1056 -13.05 -25.66 3.11
CA ALA A 1056 -12.70 -24.38 3.69
C ALA A 1056 -11.53 -24.51 4.66
N VAL A 1057 -10.61 -23.54 4.65
CA VAL A 1057 -9.52 -23.42 5.62
C VAL A 1057 -9.53 -22.00 6.19
N GLY A 1058 -9.43 -21.87 7.51
CA GLY A 1058 -9.42 -20.55 8.16
C GLY A 1058 -9.65 -20.60 9.67
N TYR A 1059 -10.25 -19.55 10.21
CA TYR A 1059 -10.46 -19.40 11.66
C TYR A 1059 -11.81 -18.80 12.03
N PHE A 1060 -12.20 -19.07 13.28
CA PHE A 1060 -13.35 -18.51 14.00
C PHE A 1060 -12.89 -17.99 15.36
N GLY A 1061 -12.83 -16.67 15.52
CA GLY A 1061 -12.41 -16.03 16.77
C GLY A 1061 -13.42 -16.16 17.90
N TYR A 1062 -12.98 -15.94 19.14
CA TYR A 1062 -13.88 -15.88 20.31
C TYR A 1062 -14.90 -14.75 20.21
N ASN A 1063 -16.08 -14.99 20.79
CA ASN A 1063 -17.08 -13.95 20.94
C ASN A 1063 -16.64 -12.95 22.03
N GLY A 1064 -17.23 -11.76 22.04
CA GLY A 1064 -16.95 -10.75 23.03
C GLY A 1064 -18.16 -9.90 23.36
N VAL A 1065 -17.91 -8.84 24.14
CA VAL A 1065 -18.89 -7.80 24.43
C VAL A 1065 -18.42 -6.46 23.88
N ALA A 1066 -19.36 -5.59 23.53
CA ALA A 1066 -19.06 -4.26 23.03
C ALA A 1066 -18.58 -3.32 24.15
N ALA A 1067 -18.38 -2.05 23.79
CA ALA A 1067 -17.95 -0.98 24.68
C ALA A 1067 -18.84 -0.78 25.92
N ASP A 1068 -20.13 -1.09 25.78
CA ASP A 1068 -21.15 -0.96 26.82
C ASP A 1068 -21.12 -2.11 27.83
N GLY A 1069 -20.30 -3.14 27.59
CA GLY A 1069 -20.19 -4.33 28.43
C GLY A 1069 -21.36 -5.30 28.34
N VAL A 1070 -22.38 -5.02 27.53
CA VAL A 1070 -23.64 -5.79 27.47
C VAL A 1070 -23.93 -6.34 26.08
N THR A 1071 -23.69 -5.56 25.03
CA THR A 1071 -24.03 -5.95 23.66
C THR A 1071 -23.08 -7.06 23.19
N PRO A 1072 -23.59 -8.25 22.83
CA PRO A 1072 -22.74 -9.33 22.33
C PRO A 1072 -22.15 -8.97 20.96
N VAL A 1073 -20.90 -9.35 20.76
CA VAL A 1073 -20.17 -9.17 19.50
C VAL A 1073 -19.61 -10.53 19.08
N ASP A 1074 -20.00 -10.98 17.90
CA ASP A 1074 -19.43 -12.21 17.34
C ASP A 1074 -17.94 -12.03 17.04
N GLY A 1075 -17.17 -13.09 17.29
CA GLY A 1075 -15.78 -13.13 16.87
C GLY A 1075 -15.63 -13.04 15.36
N GLN A 1076 -14.46 -12.63 14.88
CA GLN A 1076 -14.18 -12.60 13.43
C GLN A 1076 -14.15 -14.03 12.85
N MET A 1077 -14.63 -14.18 11.62
CA MET A 1077 -14.47 -15.38 10.80
C MET A 1077 -13.75 -14.97 9.51
N ASP A 1078 -12.76 -15.76 9.10
CA ASP A 1078 -12.08 -15.58 7.82
C ASP A 1078 -11.67 -16.95 7.29
N THR A 1079 -12.23 -17.33 6.16
CA THR A 1079 -12.03 -18.65 5.55
C THR A 1079 -11.82 -18.51 4.04
N CYS A 1080 -10.83 -19.24 3.53
CA CYS A 1080 -10.58 -19.38 2.10
C CYS A 1080 -11.12 -20.72 1.59
N ILE A 1081 -11.40 -20.79 0.30
CA ILE A 1081 -11.65 -22.07 -0.36
C ILE A 1081 -10.32 -22.80 -0.45
N ALA A 1082 -10.24 -24.06 -0.06
CA ALA A 1082 -9.02 -24.85 -0.13
C ALA A 1082 -8.70 -25.27 -1.58
N LEU A 1083 -8.24 -24.30 -2.36
CA LEU A 1083 -7.70 -24.43 -3.71
C LEU A 1083 -6.18 -24.40 -3.67
N ARG A 1084 -5.54 -25.04 -4.65
CA ARG A 1084 -4.07 -25.16 -4.72
C ARG A 1084 -3.50 -25.71 -3.40
N THR A 1085 -4.22 -26.66 -2.79
CA THR A 1085 -3.88 -27.30 -1.53
C THR A 1085 -3.23 -28.66 -1.78
N MET A 1086 -2.22 -28.97 -0.96
CA MET A 1086 -1.57 -30.27 -0.84
C MET A 1086 -1.90 -30.84 0.53
N VAL A 1087 -2.45 -32.06 0.55
CA VAL A 1087 -2.64 -32.84 1.78
C VAL A 1087 -1.51 -33.86 1.85
N LEU A 1088 -0.66 -33.76 2.87
CA LEU A 1088 0.42 -34.70 3.10
C LEU A 1088 0.02 -35.67 4.21
N ALA A 1089 -0.09 -36.94 3.83
CA ALA A 1089 -0.45 -38.02 4.74
C ALA A 1089 0.29 -39.29 4.32
N ASP A 1090 0.76 -40.08 5.29
CA ASP A 1090 1.40 -41.39 5.04
C ASP A 1090 2.57 -41.38 4.04
N GLY A 1091 3.32 -40.27 3.94
CA GLY A 1091 4.43 -40.14 2.98
C GLY A 1091 3.98 -39.92 1.54
N VAL A 1092 2.71 -39.53 1.34
CA VAL A 1092 2.12 -39.22 0.04
C VAL A 1092 1.58 -37.79 0.08
N ALA A 1093 1.90 -37.02 -0.96
CA ALA A 1093 1.29 -35.73 -1.24
C ALA A 1093 0.11 -35.93 -2.19
N TYR A 1094 -1.07 -35.53 -1.75
CA TYR A 1094 -2.30 -35.54 -2.53
C TYR A 1094 -2.61 -34.12 -3.01
N LEU A 1095 -2.84 -33.99 -4.31
CA LEU A 1095 -3.22 -32.75 -4.97
C LEU A 1095 -4.50 -32.96 -5.77
N GLN A 1096 -5.32 -31.93 -5.92
CA GLN A 1096 -6.57 -32.04 -6.64
C GLN A 1096 -6.90 -30.73 -7.35
N ALA A 1097 -7.49 -30.81 -8.53
CA ALA A 1097 -7.96 -29.68 -9.31
C ALA A 1097 -9.19 -30.05 -10.12
N GLY A 1098 -10.05 -29.05 -10.38
CA GLY A 1098 -11.23 -29.16 -11.21
C GLY A 1098 -11.36 -28.03 -12.22
N GLY A 1099 -12.12 -28.27 -13.27
CA GLY A 1099 -12.44 -27.38 -14.38
C GLY A 1099 -13.93 -27.05 -14.40
N GLY A 1100 -14.29 -25.83 -14.79
CA GLY A 1100 -15.68 -25.39 -14.84
C GLY A 1100 -16.32 -25.79 -16.16
N ILE A 1101 -17.13 -26.84 -16.15
CA ILE A 1101 -17.74 -27.37 -17.37
C ILE A 1101 -19.00 -26.61 -17.71
N VAL A 1102 -18.99 -25.96 -18.87
CA VAL A 1102 -20.11 -25.25 -19.48
C VAL A 1102 -20.45 -25.88 -20.83
N PHE A 1103 -21.50 -25.39 -21.49
CA PHE A 1103 -21.96 -25.90 -22.78
C PHE A 1103 -20.84 -25.93 -23.85
N ASP A 1104 -20.04 -24.86 -23.93
CA ASP A 1104 -18.97 -24.68 -24.91
C ASP A 1104 -17.63 -25.34 -24.50
N SER A 1105 -17.58 -26.10 -23.40
CA SER A 1105 -16.35 -26.77 -22.96
C SER A 1105 -15.91 -27.89 -23.91
N ASP A 1106 -14.60 -27.98 -24.17
CA ASP A 1106 -13.95 -29.08 -24.89
C ASP A 1106 -13.34 -30.08 -23.90
N GLU A 1107 -13.54 -31.38 -24.12
CA GLU A 1107 -13.12 -32.42 -23.18
C GLU A 1107 -11.60 -32.42 -22.93
N TYR A 1108 -10.79 -32.18 -23.96
CA TYR A 1108 -9.34 -32.21 -23.85
C TYR A 1108 -8.82 -30.92 -23.19
N ASP A 1109 -9.35 -29.77 -23.60
CA ASP A 1109 -8.92 -28.48 -23.05
C ASP A 1109 -9.23 -28.37 -21.55
N GLU A 1110 -10.38 -28.90 -21.09
CA GLU A 1110 -10.72 -28.92 -19.67
C GLU A 1110 -9.81 -29.87 -18.87
N TRP A 1111 -9.39 -30.99 -19.46
CA TRP A 1111 -8.36 -31.84 -18.86
C TRP A 1111 -7.02 -31.10 -18.75
N VAL A 1112 -6.57 -30.42 -19.82
CA VAL A 1112 -5.35 -29.59 -19.81
C VAL A 1112 -5.45 -28.48 -18.76
N GLU A 1113 -6.62 -27.86 -18.60
CA GLU A 1113 -6.84 -26.83 -17.58
C GLU A 1113 -6.59 -27.37 -16.17
N THR A 1114 -7.09 -28.57 -15.85
CA THR A 1114 -6.80 -29.18 -14.54
C THR A 1114 -5.31 -29.47 -14.34
N MET A 1115 -4.60 -29.89 -15.39
CA MET A 1115 -3.15 -30.09 -15.34
C MET A 1115 -2.40 -28.77 -15.12
N ASN A 1116 -2.82 -27.69 -15.80
CA ASN A 1116 -2.26 -26.35 -15.62
C ASN A 1116 -2.50 -25.82 -14.19
N LYS A 1117 -3.70 -26.02 -13.64
CA LYS A 1117 -4.05 -25.67 -12.26
C LYS A 1117 -3.19 -26.42 -11.23
N LEU A 1118 -2.83 -27.67 -11.51
CA LEU A 1118 -1.94 -28.49 -10.67
C LEU A 1118 -0.45 -28.16 -10.87
N GLY A 1119 -0.07 -27.65 -12.03
CA GLY A 1119 1.32 -27.50 -12.46
C GLY A 1119 2.21 -26.80 -11.43
N ALA A 1120 1.74 -25.71 -10.81
CA ALA A 1120 2.50 -24.99 -9.79
C ALA A 1120 2.80 -25.85 -8.56
N ASN A 1121 1.82 -26.61 -8.06
CA ASN A 1121 2.02 -27.46 -6.89
C ASN A 1121 2.83 -28.72 -7.25
N MET A 1122 2.63 -29.27 -8.45
CA MET A 1122 3.42 -30.40 -8.93
C MET A 1122 4.89 -30.02 -9.06
N HIS A 1123 5.17 -28.85 -9.65
CA HIS A 1123 6.51 -28.29 -9.76
C HIS A 1123 7.11 -27.98 -8.39
N CYS A 1124 6.32 -27.46 -7.45
CA CYS A 1124 6.76 -27.18 -6.08
C CYS A 1124 7.35 -28.43 -5.41
N ILE A 1125 6.66 -29.58 -5.48
CA ILE A 1125 7.18 -30.82 -4.87
C ILE A 1125 8.45 -31.28 -5.58
N THR A 1126 8.44 -31.35 -6.92
CA THR A 1126 9.60 -31.88 -7.67
C THR A 1126 10.84 -31.02 -7.52
N SER A 1127 10.70 -29.70 -7.56
CA SER A 1127 11.83 -28.78 -7.40
C SER A 1127 12.33 -28.71 -5.95
N ALA A 1128 11.44 -28.87 -4.96
CA ALA A 1128 11.84 -29.04 -3.57
C ALA A 1128 12.60 -30.36 -3.37
N GLU A 1129 12.15 -31.48 -3.95
CA GLU A 1129 12.87 -32.76 -3.88
C GLU A 1129 14.29 -32.62 -4.44
N GLN A 1130 14.44 -32.00 -5.61
CA GLN A 1130 15.75 -31.73 -6.22
C GLN A 1130 16.64 -30.83 -5.34
N LEU A 1131 16.07 -29.79 -4.73
CA LEU A 1131 16.80 -28.89 -3.84
C LEU A 1131 17.33 -29.62 -2.60
N TYR A 1132 16.49 -30.41 -1.95
CA TYR A 1132 16.87 -31.11 -0.72
C TYR A 1132 17.80 -32.30 -1.00
N ALA A 1133 17.65 -32.99 -2.12
CA ALA A 1133 18.58 -34.03 -2.55
C ALA A 1133 19.99 -33.47 -2.76
N ARG A 1134 20.15 -32.33 -3.47
CA ARG A 1134 21.45 -31.67 -3.63
C ARG A 1134 22.08 -31.26 -2.30
N ARG A 1135 21.28 -30.66 -1.41
CA ARG A 1135 21.74 -30.31 -0.04
C ARG A 1135 22.21 -31.52 0.76
N GLN A 1136 21.55 -32.67 0.62
CA GLN A 1136 21.94 -33.92 1.28
C GLN A 1136 23.23 -34.52 0.68
N GLN A 1137 23.50 -34.25 -0.59
CA GLN A 1137 24.73 -34.65 -1.29
C GLN A 1137 25.91 -33.69 -1.05
N GLY A 1138 25.68 -32.54 -0.40
CA GLY A 1138 26.71 -31.53 -0.14
C GLY A 1138 27.02 -30.60 -1.32
N GLU A 1139 26.12 -30.55 -2.31
CA GLU A 1139 26.20 -29.71 -3.52
C GLU A 1139 25.55 -28.33 -3.35
#